data_AF-A0A7S3WU00-F1
#
_entry.id   AF-A0A7S3WU00-F1
#
_cell.length_a   1.000
_cell.length_b   1.000
_cell.length_c   1.000
_cell.angle_alpha   90.00
_cell.angle_beta   90.00
_cell.angle_gamma   90.00
#
_symmetry.space_group_name_H-M   'P 1'
#
loop_
_entity.id
_entity.type
_entity.pdbx_description
1 polymer ?
#
loop_
_entity_poly.entity_id
_entity_poly.type
_entity_poly.pdbx_seq_one_letter_code
_entity_poly.pdbx_strand_id
1 'polypeptide(L)'
;PAEAAAAAADAALLTARCIGLALQPLRETSADGPKPCLCALAQLVGHPAGGEGVRLLLAADASMLSAGLWTPKQLCQLGQISPLFGLGCPMVVGAALAARRRHESAAEVSNMDRMLSVRNHTEYRFVVSGIQAGLASAHAAAHGLLRRALSHSPEAKEEVLGWASLVLRGSAGRAAHIRAAASRLSPERARVYTETVARAAPDESLVALSSVLLRLCAPFLKFDGAPPPATLAKLSLRFYEPRPHVQRPDYAPCSRLAGRIVAPSRPAAGASPAASPASGGGSLFPELDEPEPAVSLPPASPASPGEGGALPFVGEAFFLAQYAMHVGLLPAVRHMEFHKSHRSQALAGREQRERDEDIYRMQECWIALLAEPTLLALSLDFTRLHAGWLASLARASPPQSARRAFEAVPQFAMLDMAAWLRFVATYRPDELAATQLRPLMASLAELLRAGCPALAPAGGPLIRSPLVLAALVDALAAIVLPGRRSDSRALFGGDPISSRLSDAVLGDPALRASLVEPLAAVYDAVDAIEGLDVDAVEAETFEKFSVRGTCNDLLLLLLEAPEPAARLQALAADDSRRASLLVPLGHALLDTLLYELEEALKRIAENNKKDAAAAAGGPPAEHDPAYSHNVGYARSLLRTAGSTLKLMKAIAASSAGAALLAAAPLAGRTAAVSITFFDLLCGRRSLDLKVRATGAAAASAASASDPYGFDPRSLLASLCDVLLRCIGSGRGDELVGALAAADDLDLAVLRKVAAIVAREHLLPHAALVELEALLRRLSAAAEGGGAGGAAAASSPLEGGVAAAGGDASADATLARLEAELGPPGKALPAEEAQVEAYSEALGELVCDSAPLLEAGAAQRHHYASQAERGADAAAGAPALRKALMRELKGLRGGQLPLHPDAAVFVRHDEARLDTWRLVLSGPVDTPYAHGLFVFDVYAPPEYPSIPPLVHFETTGGGTVKFNPNLYADGKVCLSLLGTFNSANATEKWDPAVSTLFQVAVSIQSQILVPHPCQNEPGYEGVAPDSAESREYNAKLRLYTMRHAMLGALRSPPAGFEDVAAAHFASLRDRILDTCRGWLAEAPDDLRPRYLAALAQLHAALPPRPDGAPPLRPHT
;
A
#
# COMPACT_ATOMS: atom_id res chain seq x y z
N PRO A 1 28.61 32.78 -53.80
CA PRO A 1 28.36 32.20 -52.45
C PRO A 1 27.21 32.88 -51.70
N ALA A 2 27.23 34.21 -51.54
CA ALA A 2 26.18 34.96 -50.86
C ALA A 2 24.82 34.90 -51.59
N GLU A 3 24.80 35.07 -52.92
CA GLU A 3 23.58 34.95 -53.73
C GLU A 3 22.98 33.53 -53.71
N ALA A 4 23.83 32.50 -53.72
CA ALA A 4 23.39 31.10 -53.62
C ALA A 4 22.80 30.78 -52.24
N ALA A 5 23.34 31.39 -51.16
CA ALA A 5 22.80 31.27 -49.82
C ALA A 5 21.46 32.01 -49.67
N ALA A 6 21.32 33.19 -50.28
CA ALA A 6 20.06 33.95 -50.31
C ALA A 6 18.96 33.18 -51.07
N ALA A 7 19.27 32.65 -52.26
CA ALA A 7 18.33 31.84 -53.03
C ALA A 7 17.89 30.55 -52.30
N ALA A 8 18.81 29.93 -51.55
CA ALA A 8 18.49 28.77 -50.71
C ALA A 8 17.57 29.13 -49.53
N ALA A 9 17.77 30.30 -48.91
CA ALA A 9 16.92 30.80 -47.83
C ALA A 9 15.50 31.15 -48.33
N ASP A 10 15.38 31.80 -49.49
CA ASP A 10 14.09 32.09 -50.12
C ASP A 10 13.35 30.81 -50.50
N ALA A 11 14.06 29.81 -51.02
CA ALA A 11 13.51 28.50 -51.33
C ALA A 11 13.02 27.78 -50.07
N ALA A 12 13.72 27.88 -48.95
CA ALA A 12 13.30 27.30 -47.67
C ALA A 12 12.05 27.99 -47.10
N LEU A 13 11.98 29.32 -47.17
CA LEU A 13 10.80 30.09 -46.72
C LEU A 13 9.56 29.79 -47.57
N LEU A 14 9.73 29.71 -48.89
CA LEU A 14 8.65 29.34 -49.81
C LEU A 14 8.19 27.90 -49.52
N THR A 15 9.13 26.97 -49.35
CA THR A 15 8.82 25.58 -49.02
C THR A 15 8.07 25.48 -47.68
N ALA A 16 8.47 26.23 -46.66
CA ALA A 16 7.76 26.30 -45.37
C ALA A 16 6.30 26.75 -45.54
N ARG A 17 6.05 27.81 -46.32
CA ARG A 17 4.68 28.29 -46.61
C ARG A 17 3.85 27.26 -47.36
N CYS A 18 4.43 26.61 -48.37
CA CYS A 18 3.76 25.55 -49.12
C CYS A 18 3.41 24.35 -48.23
N ILE A 19 4.31 23.95 -47.32
CA ILE A 19 4.04 22.90 -46.33
C ILE A 19 2.86 23.30 -45.43
N GLY A 20 2.86 24.51 -44.87
CA GLY A 20 1.76 25.00 -44.03
C GLY A 20 0.40 25.00 -44.76
N LEU A 21 0.37 25.42 -46.03
CA LEU A 21 -0.83 25.38 -46.86
C LEU A 21 -1.28 23.94 -47.18
N ALA A 22 -0.35 23.03 -47.45
CA ALA A 22 -0.67 21.62 -47.72
C ALA A 22 -1.24 20.89 -46.49
N LEU A 23 -0.93 21.37 -45.28
CA LEU A 23 -1.44 20.84 -44.02
C LEU A 23 -2.80 21.41 -43.60
N GLN A 24 -3.18 22.58 -44.11
CA GLN A 24 -4.42 23.26 -43.73
C GLN A 24 -5.68 22.39 -43.93
N PRO A 25 -5.86 21.65 -45.04
CA PRO A 25 -7.02 20.80 -45.23
C PRO A 25 -7.15 19.69 -44.18
N LEU A 26 -6.05 19.27 -43.54
CA LEU A 26 -6.09 18.21 -42.53
C LEU A 26 -6.83 18.61 -41.25
N ARG A 27 -7.02 19.92 -41.01
CA ARG A 27 -7.76 20.44 -39.85
C ARG A 27 -9.24 20.06 -39.88
N GLU A 28 -9.78 19.85 -41.07
CA GLU A 28 -11.20 19.59 -41.31
C GLU A 28 -11.45 18.13 -41.74
N THR A 29 -10.41 17.30 -41.86
CA THR A 29 -10.55 15.90 -42.30
C THR A 29 -10.68 14.91 -41.15
N SER A 30 -11.56 13.93 -41.30
CA SER A 30 -11.58 12.72 -40.47
C SER A 30 -10.32 11.87 -40.68
N ALA A 31 -9.97 11.05 -39.67
CA ALA A 31 -8.72 10.28 -39.67
C ALA A 31 -8.56 9.34 -40.89
N ASP A 32 -9.66 8.86 -41.49
CA ASP A 32 -9.70 7.99 -42.67
C ASP A 32 -9.57 8.71 -44.03
N GLY A 33 -9.63 10.05 -44.04
CA GLY A 33 -9.63 10.90 -45.24
C GLY A 33 -8.31 11.49 -45.78
N PRO A 34 -7.10 11.34 -45.21
CA PRO A 34 -6.00 12.27 -45.51
C PRO A 34 -5.13 11.93 -46.76
N LYS A 35 -5.55 11.02 -47.64
CA LYS A 35 -4.65 10.48 -48.70
C LYS A 35 -4.08 11.53 -49.68
N PRO A 36 -4.85 12.48 -50.25
CA PRO A 36 -4.31 13.45 -51.21
C PRO A 36 -3.36 14.48 -50.59
N CYS A 37 -3.72 15.02 -49.42
CA CYS A 37 -2.94 16.04 -48.70
C CYS A 37 -1.61 15.46 -48.19
N LEU A 38 -1.60 14.22 -47.71
CA LEU A 38 -0.37 13.54 -47.29
C LEU A 38 0.56 13.21 -48.47
N CYS A 39 0.02 12.92 -49.66
CA CYS A 39 0.82 12.74 -50.87
C CYS A 39 1.49 14.05 -51.31
N ALA A 40 0.75 15.17 -51.31
CA ALA A 40 1.32 16.48 -51.61
C ALA A 40 2.39 16.89 -50.60
N LEU A 41 2.14 16.63 -49.31
CA LEU A 41 3.11 16.85 -48.24
C LEU A 41 4.39 16.03 -48.46
N ALA A 42 4.28 14.76 -48.83
CA ALA A 42 5.44 13.90 -49.09
C ALA A 42 6.32 14.45 -50.22
N GLN A 43 5.72 15.02 -51.28
CA GLN A 43 6.46 15.68 -52.36
C GLN A 43 7.19 16.95 -51.88
N LEU A 44 6.52 17.78 -51.08
CA LEU A 44 7.11 19.01 -50.52
C LEU A 44 8.25 18.72 -49.53
N VAL A 45 8.10 17.71 -48.68
CA VAL A 45 9.14 17.26 -47.74
C VAL A 45 10.34 16.63 -48.49
N GLY A 46 10.06 15.98 -49.63
CA GLY A 46 11.09 15.40 -50.51
C GLY A 46 11.98 16.44 -51.21
N HIS A 47 11.54 17.69 -51.32
CA HIS A 47 12.32 18.78 -51.92
C HIS A 47 13.65 19.01 -51.16
N PRO A 48 14.74 19.45 -51.82
CA PRO A 48 16.01 19.75 -51.14
C PRO A 48 15.88 20.79 -50.00
N ALA A 49 15.01 21.79 -50.17
CA ALA A 49 14.72 22.80 -49.14
C ALA A 49 13.66 22.35 -48.12
N GLY A 50 13.11 21.14 -48.24
CA GLY A 50 12.04 20.63 -47.38
C GLY A 50 12.45 20.50 -45.91
N GLY A 51 13.68 20.03 -45.64
CA GLY A 51 14.17 19.90 -44.26
C GLY A 51 14.29 21.24 -43.54
N GLU A 52 14.84 22.25 -44.21
CA GLU A 52 14.95 23.61 -43.68
C GLU A 52 13.59 24.29 -43.55
N GLY A 53 12.70 24.09 -44.54
CA GLY A 53 11.33 24.60 -44.47
C GLY A 53 10.58 24.09 -43.24
N VAL A 54 10.71 22.80 -42.92
CA VAL A 54 10.13 22.21 -41.71
C VAL A 54 10.77 22.78 -40.44
N ARG A 55 12.10 22.95 -40.41
CA ARG A 55 12.81 23.55 -39.27
C ARG A 55 12.29 24.96 -38.97
N LEU A 56 12.09 25.79 -40.00
CA LEU A 56 11.57 27.15 -39.86
C LEU A 56 10.15 27.17 -39.27
N LEU A 57 9.29 26.23 -39.68
CA LEU A 57 7.95 26.09 -39.12
C LEU A 57 7.98 25.70 -37.64
N LEU A 58 8.82 24.72 -37.27
CA LEU A 58 8.98 24.29 -35.87
C LEU A 58 9.54 25.41 -34.99
N ALA A 59 10.53 26.16 -35.49
CA ALA A 59 11.13 27.29 -34.78
C ALA A 59 10.11 28.42 -34.56
N ALA A 60 9.27 28.72 -35.56
CA ALA A 60 8.18 29.69 -35.41
C ALA A 60 7.17 29.25 -34.34
N ASP A 61 6.71 27.99 -34.41
CA ASP A 61 5.79 27.41 -33.42
C ASP A 61 6.41 27.41 -31.99
N ALA A 62 7.69 27.05 -31.86
CA ALA A 62 8.42 27.07 -30.59
C ALA A 62 8.62 28.49 -30.03
N SER A 63 8.84 29.48 -30.89
CA SER A 63 8.94 30.89 -30.49
C SER A 63 7.62 31.40 -29.88
N MET A 64 6.46 30.98 -30.42
CA MET A 64 5.17 31.39 -29.88
C MET A 64 4.90 30.79 -28.50
N LEU A 65 5.31 29.54 -28.27
CA LEU A 65 5.21 28.87 -26.96
C LEU A 65 6.17 29.47 -25.93
N SER A 66 7.44 29.67 -26.30
CA SER A 66 8.47 30.20 -25.40
C SER A 66 8.22 31.65 -24.98
N ALA A 67 7.61 32.45 -25.85
CA ALA A 67 7.16 33.81 -25.53
C ALA A 67 5.86 33.86 -24.70
N GLY A 68 5.23 32.71 -24.42
CA GLY A 68 3.95 32.63 -23.69
C GLY A 68 2.76 33.19 -24.47
N LEU A 69 2.92 33.46 -25.77
CA LEU A 69 1.88 34.04 -26.63
C LEU A 69 0.78 33.02 -26.94
N TRP A 70 1.16 31.75 -27.11
CA TRP A 70 0.22 30.65 -27.33
C TRP A 70 0.32 29.61 -26.22
N THR A 71 -0.84 29.14 -25.76
CA THR A 71 -0.94 27.89 -24.98
C THR A 71 -0.72 26.67 -25.88
N PRO A 72 -0.32 25.50 -25.35
CA PRO A 72 -0.24 24.27 -26.14
C PRO A 72 -1.53 23.93 -26.89
N LYS A 73 -2.71 24.19 -26.28
CA LYS A 73 -3.99 24.05 -26.98
C LYS A 73 -4.12 24.98 -28.18
N GLN A 74 -3.78 26.26 -28.01
CA GLN A 74 -3.80 27.23 -29.10
C GLN A 74 -2.78 26.89 -30.18
N LEU A 75 -1.61 26.37 -29.82
CA LEU A 75 -0.65 25.85 -30.78
C LEU A 75 -1.25 24.70 -31.59
N CYS A 76 -1.92 23.73 -30.96
CA CYS A 76 -2.60 22.64 -31.65
C CYS A 76 -3.67 23.15 -32.64
N GLN A 77 -4.33 24.28 -32.34
CA GLN A 77 -5.39 24.87 -33.16
C GLN A 77 -4.88 25.81 -34.25
N LEU A 78 -3.83 26.58 -33.98
CA LEU A 78 -3.36 27.69 -34.82
C LEU A 78 -2.04 27.38 -35.53
N GLY A 79 -1.20 26.51 -34.95
CA GLY A 79 0.12 26.16 -35.46
C GLY A 79 0.08 25.53 -36.86
N GLN A 80 1.14 25.77 -37.62
CA GLN A 80 1.17 25.35 -39.04
C GLN A 80 1.44 23.85 -39.19
N ILE A 81 2.17 23.25 -38.26
CA ILE A 81 2.48 21.81 -38.25
C ILE A 81 1.42 21.00 -37.48
N SER A 82 0.73 21.64 -36.54
CA SER A 82 -0.27 21.05 -35.65
C SER A 82 -1.39 20.23 -36.29
N PRO A 83 -1.87 20.50 -37.53
CA PRO A 83 -2.91 19.68 -38.16
C PRO A 83 -2.54 18.21 -38.29
N LEU A 84 -1.24 17.88 -38.40
CA LEU A 84 -0.77 16.49 -38.43
C LEU A 84 -0.94 15.74 -37.10
N PHE A 85 -0.99 16.49 -36.00
CA PHE A 85 -1.17 15.98 -34.65
C PHE A 85 -2.64 16.11 -34.20
N GLY A 86 -3.49 16.83 -34.92
CA GLY A 86 -4.93 16.94 -34.62
C GLY A 86 -5.80 15.79 -35.14
N LEU A 87 -5.22 14.86 -35.92
CA LEU A 87 -5.96 13.75 -36.51
C LEU A 87 -6.18 12.66 -35.45
N GLY A 88 -7.38 12.60 -34.86
CA GLY A 88 -7.75 11.60 -33.86
C GLY A 88 -8.95 12.02 -33.00
N CYS A 89 -9.79 11.07 -32.61
CA CYS A 89 -11.15 11.34 -32.11
C CYS A 89 -11.23 11.26 -30.57
N PRO A 90 -11.15 12.39 -29.86
CA PRO A 90 -12.00 12.69 -28.70
C PRO A 90 -12.51 14.15 -28.58
N MET A 91 -11.81 15.19 -29.06
CA MET A 91 -12.32 16.58 -28.93
C MET A 91 -13.49 16.90 -29.86
N VAL A 92 -13.48 16.34 -31.06
CA VAL A 92 -14.61 16.41 -32.01
C VAL A 92 -15.86 15.72 -31.43
N VAL A 93 -15.68 14.76 -30.52
CA VAL A 93 -16.77 14.02 -29.86
C VAL A 93 -17.55 14.89 -28.88
N GLY A 94 -16.86 15.59 -27.97
CA GLY A 94 -17.52 16.47 -26.99
C GLY A 94 -18.25 17.64 -27.67
N ALA A 95 -17.66 18.20 -28.73
CA ALA A 95 -18.27 19.26 -29.52
C ALA A 95 -19.48 18.77 -30.34
N ALA A 96 -19.39 17.59 -30.97
CA ALA A 96 -20.49 17.01 -31.74
C ALA A 96 -21.66 16.54 -30.87
N LEU A 97 -21.40 16.03 -29.65
CA LEU A 97 -22.45 15.74 -28.65
C LEU A 97 -23.14 17.03 -28.17
N ALA A 98 -22.39 18.13 -28.02
CA ALA A 98 -22.95 19.44 -27.69
C ALA A 98 -23.75 20.07 -28.85
N ALA A 99 -23.35 19.80 -30.10
CA ALA A 99 -24.03 20.28 -31.31
C ALA A 99 -25.29 19.47 -31.65
N ARG A 100 -25.30 18.14 -31.44
CA ARG A 100 -26.51 17.29 -31.56
C ARG A 100 -27.66 17.77 -30.68
N ARG A 101 -27.36 18.36 -29.51
CA ARG A 101 -28.36 18.96 -28.61
C ARG A 101 -28.98 20.26 -29.16
N ARG A 102 -28.40 20.88 -30.20
CA ARG A 102 -28.80 22.18 -30.74
C ARG A 102 -29.45 22.13 -32.12
N HIS A 103 -29.82 20.95 -32.64
CA HIS A 103 -30.54 20.80 -33.92
C HIS A 103 -29.99 21.65 -35.08
N GLU A 104 -28.66 21.84 -35.18
CA GLU A 104 -28.06 22.56 -36.30
C GLU A 104 -27.78 21.62 -37.48
N SER A 105 -28.14 22.07 -38.68
CA SER A 105 -28.23 21.28 -39.91
C SER A 105 -26.88 20.99 -40.57
N ALA A 106 -26.67 19.71 -40.89
CA ALA A 106 -25.89 19.15 -42.01
C ALA A 106 -24.49 19.72 -42.31
N ALA A 107 -23.44 18.99 -41.90
CA ALA A 107 -22.28 18.62 -42.73
C ALA A 107 -21.27 17.78 -41.92
N GLU A 108 -20.70 16.75 -42.57
CA GLU A 108 -19.63 15.84 -42.11
C GLU A 108 -20.00 14.77 -41.06
N VAL A 109 -20.09 13.51 -41.51
CA VAL A 109 -20.20 12.34 -40.62
C VAL A 109 -18.84 12.12 -39.95
N SER A 110 -18.71 12.57 -38.70
CA SER A 110 -17.51 12.36 -37.89
C SER A 110 -17.21 10.86 -37.73
N ASN A 111 -15.95 10.50 -37.44
CA ASN A 111 -15.58 9.11 -37.12
C ASN A 111 -16.44 8.54 -35.98
N MET A 112 -16.83 9.40 -35.04
CA MET A 112 -17.80 9.06 -34.02
C MET A 112 -19.17 8.77 -34.63
N ASP A 113 -19.77 9.64 -35.46
CA ASP A 113 -21.09 9.37 -36.06
C ASP A 113 -21.12 8.03 -36.82
N ARG A 114 -20.01 7.67 -37.47
CA ARG A 114 -19.86 6.33 -38.08
C ARG A 114 -19.89 5.25 -37.01
N MET A 115 -19.06 5.34 -35.96
CA MET A 115 -19.09 4.40 -34.84
C MET A 115 -20.44 4.35 -34.11
N LEU A 116 -21.15 5.47 -33.96
CA LEU A 116 -22.48 5.57 -33.36
C LEU A 116 -23.56 4.95 -34.27
N SER A 117 -23.34 4.91 -35.59
CA SER A 117 -24.30 4.40 -36.58
C SER A 117 -24.20 2.89 -36.83
N VAL A 118 -23.09 2.27 -36.44
CA VAL A 118 -22.82 0.84 -36.64
C VAL A 118 -23.73 -0.01 -35.76
N ARG A 119 -24.38 -1.01 -36.35
CA ARG A 119 -25.32 -1.90 -35.66
C ARG A 119 -24.79 -3.30 -35.40
N ASN A 120 -23.66 -3.68 -35.99
CA ASN A 120 -23.07 -5.02 -35.86
C ASN A 120 -21.53 -5.00 -35.68
N HIS A 121 -20.98 -6.10 -35.17
CA HIS A 121 -19.57 -6.23 -34.83
C HIS A 121 -18.63 -6.11 -36.05
N THR A 122 -19.04 -6.63 -37.22
CA THR A 122 -18.19 -6.67 -38.42
C THR A 122 -17.96 -5.28 -38.99
N GLU A 123 -19.03 -4.49 -39.13
CA GLU A 123 -18.96 -3.09 -39.52
C GLU A 123 -18.13 -2.27 -38.54
N TYR A 124 -18.25 -2.55 -37.24
CA TYR A 124 -17.48 -1.86 -36.21
C TYR A 124 -15.98 -2.08 -36.39
N ARG A 125 -15.56 -3.35 -36.57
CA ARG A 125 -14.16 -3.69 -36.84
C ARG A 125 -13.64 -3.00 -38.11
N PHE A 126 -14.47 -2.93 -39.15
CA PHE A 126 -14.10 -2.25 -40.39
C PHE A 126 -13.88 -0.74 -40.17
N VAL A 127 -14.79 -0.07 -39.46
CA VAL A 127 -14.67 1.36 -39.13
C VAL A 127 -13.43 1.63 -38.27
N VAL A 128 -13.22 0.86 -37.20
CA VAL A 128 -12.03 1.00 -36.34
C VAL A 128 -10.74 0.77 -37.13
N SER A 129 -10.68 -0.27 -37.95
CA SER A 129 -9.52 -0.55 -38.80
C SER A 129 -9.23 0.59 -39.78
N GLY A 130 -10.27 1.19 -40.39
CA GLY A 130 -10.14 2.36 -41.26
C GLY A 130 -9.58 3.59 -40.52
N ILE A 131 -10.09 3.86 -39.31
CA ILE A 131 -9.59 4.94 -38.44
C ILE A 131 -8.12 4.70 -38.09
N GLN A 132 -7.77 3.49 -37.64
CA GLN A 132 -6.41 3.13 -37.23
C GLN A 132 -5.42 3.20 -38.41
N ALA A 133 -5.82 2.76 -39.60
CA ALA A 133 -5.00 2.89 -40.81
C ALA A 133 -4.77 4.36 -41.20
N GLY A 134 -5.79 5.18 -41.02
CA GLY A 134 -5.73 6.63 -41.19
C GLY A 134 -4.75 7.31 -40.23
N LEU A 135 -4.90 7.01 -38.93
CA LEU A 135 -3.98 7.45 -37.87
C LEU A 135 -2.55 7.00 -38.13
N ALA A 136 -2.34 5.74 -38.51
CA ALA A 136 -1.02 5.20 -38.83
C ALA A 136 -0.35 5.97 -39.97
N SER A 137 -1.11 6.33 -41.00
CA SER A 137 -0.64 7.11 -42.15
C SER A 137 -0.27 8.54 -41.75
N ALA A 138 -1.10 9.18 -40.92
CA ALA A 138 -0.84 10.52 -40.39
C ALA A 138 0.42 10.54 -39.50
N HIS A 139 0.53 9.62 -38.54
CA HIS A 139 1.70 9.50 -37.67
C HIS A 139 2.97 9.19 -38.48
N ALA A 140 2.88 8.37 -39.52
CA ALA A 140 4.02 8.08 -40.40
C ALA A 140 4.46 9.33 -41.19
N ALA A 141 3.52 10.13 -41.69
CA ALA A 141 3.82 11.38 -42.39
C ALA A 141 4.43 12.42 -41.44
N ALA A 142 3.88 12.59 -40.24
CA ALA A 142 4.43 13.47 -39.20
C ALA A 142 5.85 13.07 -38.81
N HIS A 143 6.09 11.77 -38.60
CA HIS A 143 7.43 11.25 -38.37
C HIS A 143 8.37 11.49 -39.55
N GLY A 144 7.92 11.31 -40.79
CA GLY A 144 8.71 11.59 -42.00
C GLY A 144 9.14 13.06 -42.09
N LEU A 145 8.23 13.98 -41.75
CA LEU A 145 8.47 15.41 -41.71
C LEU A 145 9.53 15.78 -40.66
N LEU A 146 9.38 15.30 -39.41
CA LEU A 146 10.37 15.55 -38.36
C LEU A 146 11.73 14.92 -38.70
N ARG A 147 11.74 13.69 -39.22
CA ARG A 147 12.98 12.99 -39.62
C ARG A 147 13.72 13.75 -40.72
N ARG A 148 13.00 14.38 -41.66
CA ARG A 148 13.60 15.20 -42.72
C ARG A 148 14.30 16.43 -42.15
N ALA A 149 13.66 17.12 -41.21
CA ALA A 149 14.28 18.24 -40.49
C ALA A 149 15.52 17.77 -39.70
N LEU A 150 15.42 16.68 -38.94
CA LEU A 150 16.54 16.09 -38.20
C LEU A 150 17.75 15.74 -39.10
N SER A 151 17.51 15.38 -40.36
CA SER A 151 18.56 15.04 -41.32
C SER A 151 19.18 16.24 -42.04
N HIS A 152 18.64 17.46 -41.86
CA HIS A 152 19.06 18.63 -42.61
C HIS A 152 20.31 19.31 -42.01
N SER A 153 20.30 19.60 -40.71
CA SER A 153 21.44 20.19 -40.01
C SER A 153 21.51 19.74 -38.54
N PRO A 154 22.70 19.81 -37.90
CA PRO A 154 22.84 19.56 -36.47
C PRO A 154 21.98 20.50 -35.61
N GLU A 155 21.79 21.74 -36.03
CA GLU A 155 20.98 22.75 -35.35
C GLU A 155 19.47 22.44 -35.46
N ALA A 156 19.04 21.80 -36.55
CA ALA A 156 17.65 21.37 -36.73
C ALA A 156 17.22 20.31 -35.69
N LYS A 157 18.18 19.58 -35.12
CA LYS A 157 17.93 18.63 -34.02
C LYS A 157 17.43 19.35 -32.76
N GLU A 158 18.04 20.48 -32.41
CA GLU A 158 17.65 21.24 -31.21
C GLU A 158 16.24 21.82 -31.38
N GLU A 159 15.90 22.29 -32.58
CA GLU A 159 14.57 22.82 -32.89
C GLU A 159 13.47 21.75 -32.83
N VAL A 160 13.71 20.56 -33.40
CA VAL A 160 12.72 19.46 -33.39
C VAL A 160 12.47 18.94 -31.97
N LEU A 161 13.54 18.65 -31.23
CA LEU A 161 13.42 18.11 -29.87
C LEU A 161 12.95 19.19 -28.88
N GLY A 162 13.40 20.43 -29.07
CA GLY A 162 12.99 21.60 -28.29
C GLY A 162 11.51 21.91 -28.45
N TRP A 163 11.00 21.94 -29.69
CA TRP A 163 9.57 22.11 -29.97
C TRP A 163 8.73 21.05 -29.27
N ALA A 164 9.07 19.76 -29.43
CA ALA A 164 8.33 18.67 -28.80
C ALA A 164 8.39 18.77 -27.26
N SER A 165 9.54 19.14 -26.70
CA SER A 165 9.70 19.36 -25.26
C SER A 165 8.83 20.50 -24.74
N LEU A 166 8.73 21.62 -25.45
CA LEU A 166 7.90 22.76 -25.07
C LEU A 166 6.40 22.41 -25.06
N VAL A 167 5.93 21.66 -26.07
CA VAL A 167 4.54 21.19 -26.14
C VAL A 167 4.20 20.28 -24.95
N LEU A 168 5.08 19.33 -24.65
CA LEU A 168 4.92 18.41 -23.52
C LEU A 168 5.00 19.14 -22.18
N ARG A 169 5.96 20.06 -22.00
CA ARG A 169 6.10 20.86 -20.78
C ARG A 169 4.87 21.72 -20.51
N GLY A 170 4.37 22.43 -21.53
CA GLY A 170 3.16 23.24 -21.38
C GLY A 170 1.90 22.42 -21.10
N SER A 171 1.92 21.11 -21.39
CA SER A 171 0.81 20.19 -21.14
C SER A 171 0.99 19.36 -19.86
N ALA A 172 2.13 19.41 -19.19
CA ALA A 172 2.51 18.49 -18.10
C ALA A 172 1.58 18.57 -16.88
N GLY A 173 1.05 19.75 -16.56
CA GLY A 173 0.13 19.95 -15.43
C GLY A 173 -1.10 19.03 -15.49
N ARG A 174 -1.54 18.65 -16.69
CA ARG A 174 -2.65 17.71 -16.87
C ARG A 174 -2.33 16.34 -16.26
N ALA A 175 -1.10 15.86 -16.40
CA ALA A 175 -0.69 14.55 -15.90
C ALA A 175 -0.74 14.49 -14.37
N ALA A 176 -0.57 15.61 -13.66
CA ALA A 176 -0.68 15.68 -12.20
C ALA A 176 -2.14 15.61 -11.72
N HIS A 177 -3.08 16.26 -12.42
CA HIS A 177 -4.47 16.32 -11.98
C HIS A 177 -5.34 15.13 -12.45
N ILE A 178 -4.93 14.43 -13.51
CA ILE A 178 -5.65 13.25 -14.04
C ILE A 178 -5.34 11.97 -13.21
N ARG A 179 -4.52 12.06 -12.16
CA ARG A 179 -3.79 10.90 -11.64
C ARG A 179 -4.58 9.91 -10.77
N ALA A 180 -5.61 10.29 -10.02
CA ALA A 180 -6.43 9.34 -9.29
C ALA A 180 -7.74 9.99 -8.80
N ALA A 181 -8.85 9.26 -8.92
CA ALA A 181 -10.13 9.52 -8.25
C ALA A 181 -10.72 10.95 -8.36
N ALA A 182 -11.06 11.38 -9.58
CA ALA A 182 -11.86 12.59 -9.76
C ALA A 182 -13.31 12.50 -9.21
N SER A 183 -13.73 11.34 -8.68
CA SER A 183 -14.99 11.19 -7.94
C SER A 183 -15.01 11.95 -6.59
N ARG A 184 -13.86 12.46 -6.12
CA ARG A 184 -13.74 13.22 -4.86
C ARG A 184 -12.93 14.53 -5.01
N LEU A 185 -12.95 15.18 -6.18
CA LEU A 185 -12.33 16.50 -6.30
C LEU A 185 -13.18 17.52 -5.53
N SER A 186 -12.55 18.25 -4.59
CA SER A 186 -13.16 19.45 -4.04
C SER A 186 -13.52 20.42 -5.17
N PRO A 187 -14.53 21.29 -5.01
CA PRO A 187 -14.92 22.26 -6.05
C PRO A 187 -13.74 23.11 -6.57
N GLU A 188 -12.79 23.42 -5.69
CA GLU A 188 -11.56 24.14 -6.01
C GLU A 188 -10.61 23.31 -6.88
N ARG A 189 -10.36 22.05 -6.53
CA ARG A 189 -9.55 21.12 -7.36
C ARG A 189 -10.19 20.86 -8.71
N ALA A 190 -11.52 20.78 -8.78
CA ALA A 190 -12.26 20.64 -10.03
C ALA A 190 -12.10 21.88 -10.94
N ARG A 191 -12.07 23.09 -10.35
CA ARG A 191 -11.81 24.34 -11.08
C ARG A 191 -10.38 24.37 -11.63
N VAL A 192 -9.37 24.09 -10.81
CA VAL A 192 -7.96 24.05 -11.22
C VAL A 192 -7.74 23.00 -12.32
N TYR A 193 -8.37 21.83 -12.19
CA TYR A 193 -8.38 20.81 -13.23
C TYR A 193 -8.95 21.34 -14.56
N THR A 194 -10.11 21.98 -14.51
CA THR A 194 -10.79 22.53 -15.69
C THR A 194 -9.93 23.61 -16.39
N GLU A 195 -9.34 24.52 -15.61
CA GLU A 195 -8.44 25.56 -16.13
C GLU A 195 -7.15 24.97 -16.73
N THR A 196 -6.58 23.93 -16.10
CA THR A 196 -5.37 23.25 -16.59
C THR A 196 -5.64 22.49 -17.90
N VAL A 197 -6.73 21.72 -17.96
CA VAL A 197 -7.16 21.02 -19.17
C VAL A 197 -7.52 22.00 -20.29
N ALA A 198 -8.07 23.18 -19.96
CA ALA A 198 -8.41 24.20 -20.95
C ALA A 198 -7.18 24.80 -21.67
N ARG A 199 -5.99 24.73 -21.08
CA ARG A 199 -4.73 25.26 -21.66
C ARG A 199 -3.84 24.18 -22.28
N ALA A 200 -3.98 22.93 -21.84
CA ALA A 200 -3.17 21.81 -22.30
C ALA A 200 -3.54 21.34 -23.72
N ALA A 201 -2.58 20.71 -24.42
CA ALA A 201 -2.87 20.06 -25.70
C ALA A 201 -3.83 18.87 -25.50
N PRO A 202 -4.73 18.61 -26.47
CA PRO A 202 -5.73 17.56 -26.34
C PRO A 202 -5.12 16.15 -26.49
N ASP A 203 -5.86 15.12 -26.08
CA ASP A 203 -5.38 13.72 -26.03
C ASP A 203 -4.88 13.22 -27.37
N GLU A 204 -5.62 13.47 -28.45
CA GLU A 204 -5.25 13.09 -29.81
C GLU A 204 -3.88 13.63 -30.21
N SER A 205 -3.60 14.89 -29.89
CA SER A 205 -2.33 15.54 -30.25
C SER A 205 -1.17 15.02 -29.44
N LEU A 206 -1.39 14.74 -28.15
CA LEU A 206 -0.34 14.19 -27.30
C LEU A 206 -0.10 12.70 -27.57
N VAL A 207 -1.14 11.93 -27.92
CA VAL A 207 -0.99 10.54 -28.37
C VAL A 207 -0.31 10.47 -29.73
N ALA A 208 -0.67 11.34 -30.68
CA ALA A 208 0.01 11.44 -31.96
C ALA A 208 1.47 11.82 -31.80
N LEU A 209 1.77 12.81 -30.95
CA LEU A 209 3.14 13.19 -30.61
C LEU A 209 3.91 12.03 -29.96
N SER A 210 3.27 11.28 -29.05
CA SER A 210 3.85 10.08 -28.45
C SER A 210 4.16 9.01 -29.51
N SER A 211 3.25 8.75 -30.45
CA SER A 211 3.47 7.82 -31.56
C SER A 211 4.65 8.24 -32.44
N VAL A 212 4.74 9.53 -32.77
CA VAL A 212 5.83 10.07 -33.60
C VAL A 212 7.18 9.97 -32.87
N LEU A 213 7.24 10.27 -31.58
CA LEU A 213 8.46 10.15 -30.78
C LEU A 213 8.89 8.68 -30.60
N LEU A 214 7.93 7.77 -30.43
CA LEU A 214 8.20 6.32 -30.43
C LEU A 214 8.75 5.84 -31.78
N ARG A 215 8.29 6.40 -32.91
CA ARG A 215 8.84 6.11 -34.25
C ARG A 215 10.29 6.59 -34.40
N LEU A 216 10.68 7.69 -33.75
CA LEU A 216 12.09 8.11 -33.69
C LEU A 216 12.96 7.09 -32.92
N CYS A 217 12.38 6.40 -31.93
CA CYS A 217 13.05 5.35 -31.18
C CYS A 217 13.18 4.02 -31.96
N ALA A 218 12.32 3.78 -32.96
CA ALA A 218 12.25 2.52 -33.71
C ALA A 218 13.61 1.91 -34.15
N PRO A 219 14.63 2.68 -34.57
CA PRO A 219 15.93 2.13 -34.94
C PRO A 219 16.66 1.37 -33.83
N PHE A 220 16.36 1.64 -32.57
CA PHE A 220 17.00 1.00 -31.40
C PHE A 220 16.01 0.25 -30.48
N LEU A 221 14.77 0.07 -30.93
CA LEU A 221 13.76 -0.74 -30.25
C LEU A 221 13.72 -2.20 -30.73
N LYS A 222 14.37 -2.52 -31.85
CA LYS A 222 14.40 -3.88 -32.41
C LYS A 222 15.56 -4.67 -31.83
N PHE A 223 15.27 -5.63 -30.97
CA PHE A 223 16.23 -6.56 -30.40
C PHE A 223 15.58 -7.90 -30.03
N ASP A 224 16.36 -8.96 -30.19
CA ASP A 224 16.01 -10.32 -29.76
C ASP A 224 16.52 -10.56 -28.33
N GLY A 225 15.65 -11.05 -27.47
CA GLY A 225 15.94 -11.31 -26.07
C GLY A 225 16.06 -10.04 -25.23
N ALA A 226 17.16 -9.94 -24.50
CA ALA A 226 17.47 -8.80 -23.64
C ALA A 226 17.96 -7.59 -24.44
N PRO A 227 17.69 -6.35 -23.99
CA PRO A 227 18.17 -5.17 -24.69
C PRO A 227 19.70 -5.13 -24.84
N PRO A 228 20.25 -4.70 -25.99
CA PRO A 228 21.69 -4.68 -26.21
C PRO A 228 22.41 -3.77 -25.19
N PRO A 229 23.50 -4.23 -24.54
CA PRO A 229 24.25 -3.42 -23.58
C PRO A 229 24.72 -2.07 -24.15
N ALA A 230 25.07 -2.04 -25.45
CA ALA A 230 25.48 -0.83 -26.14
C ALA A 230 24.35 0.20 -26.30
N THR A 231 23.08 -0.24 -26.35
CA THR A 231 21.91 0.66 -26.35
C THR A 231 21.65 1.16 -24.93
N LEU A 232 21.68 0.26 -23.94
CA LEU A 232 21.48 0.60 -22.53
C LEU A 232 22.51 1.63 -22.04
N ALA A 233 23.78 1.51 -22.44
CA ALA A 233 24.85 2.43 -22.09
C ALA A 233 24.62 3.88 -22.60
N LYS A 234 23.77 4.08 -23.61
CA LYS A 234 23.40 5.41 -24.13
C LYS A 234 22.27 6.07 -23.33
N LEU A 235 21.57 5.32 -22.48
CA LEU A 235 20.48 5.80 -21.65
C LEU A 235 21.04 6.31 -20.30
N SER A 236 21.71 7.47 -20.36
CA SER A 236 22.40 8.06 -19.22
C SER A 236 21.43 8.72 -18.23
N LEU A 237 21.70 8.60 -16.92
CA LEU A 237 20.92 9.31 -15.89
C LEU A 237 21.07 10.84 -15.96
N ARG A 238 22.10 11.34 -16.67
CA ARG A 238 22.31 12.78 -16.94
C ARG A 238 21.13 13.45 -17.64
N PHE A 239 20.25 12.66 -18.26
CA PHE A 239 19.02 13.19 -18.83
C PHE A 239 18.05 13.67 -17.76
N TYR A 240 18.04 13.12 -16.55
CA TYR A 240 17.19 13.59 -15.45
C TYR A 240 17.76 14.79 -14.67
N GLU A 241 18.98 15.25 -14.96
CA GLU A 241 19.59 16.38 -14.26
C GLU A 241 19.06 17.73 -14.79
N PRO A 242 18.61 18.66 -13.91
CA PRO A 242 18.17 19.98 -14.34
C PRO A 242 19.36 20.78 -14.88
N ARG A 243 19.20 21.37 -16.08
CA ARG A 243 20.23 22.21 -16.71
C ARG A 243 19.76 23.66 -16.84
N PRO A 244 20.60 24.65 -16.51
CA PRO A 244 20.21 26.08 -16.43
C PRO A 244 19.96 26.77 -17.78
N HIS A 245 20.06 26.06 -18.92
CA HIS A 245 19.84 26.64 -20.25
C HIS A 245 18.72 25.89 -20.99
N VAL A 246 17.76 26.67 -21.48
CA VAL A 246 16.42 26.33 -22.02
C VAL A 246 16.38 25.30 -23.17
N GLN A 247 17.51 24.76 -23.60
CA GLN A 247 17.61 23.94 -24.82
C GLN A 247 17.47 22.42 -24.61
N ARG A 248 17.25 21.93 -23.39
CA ARG A 248 17.05 20.48 -23.13
C ARG A 248 15.81 20.21 -22.30
N PRO A 249 15.15 19.04 -22.50
CA PRO A 249 14.01 18.69 -21.70
C PRO A 249 14.45 18.49 -20.25
N ASP A 250 13.99 19.36 -19.37
CA ASP A 250 14.09 19.15 -17.93
C ASP A 250 12.96 18.20 -17.54
N TYR A 251 13.29 16.94 -17.22
CA TYR A 251 12.33 15.93 -16.79
C TYR A 251 12.15 15.90 -15.26
N ALA A 252 13.03 16.59 -14.53
CA ALA A 252 12.99 16.76 -13.08
C ALA A 252 11.89 17.70 -12.53
N PRO A 253 11.31 18.70 -13.23
CA PRO A 253 10.27 19.58 -12.65
C PRO A 253 9.04 18.78 -12.23
N CYS A 254 8.81 17.62 -12.86
CA CYS A 254 7.74 16.69 -12.54
C CYS A 254 8.03 15.83 -11.30
N SER A 255 9.26 15.80 -10.78
CA SER A 255 9.59 15.14 -9.50
C SER A 255 8.98 15.86 -8.30
N ARG A 256 8.60 17.14 -8.47
CA ARG A 256 7.87 17.92 -7.45
C ARG A 256 6.38 17.57 -7.40
N LEU A 257 5.83 16.94 -8.44
CA LEU A 257 4.40 16.65 -8.58
C LEU A 257 4.04 15.16 -8.40
N ALA A 258 5.00 14.28 -8.13
CA ALA A 258 4.77 12.83 -8.18
C ALA A 258 5.54 11.99 -7.16
N GLY A 259 6.05 12.61 -6.08
CA GLY A 259 6.90 11.91 -5.11
C GLY A 259 8.27 11.50 -5.69
N ARG A 260 9.24 11.29 -4.81
CA ARG A 260 10.56 10.76 -5.20
C ARG A 260 10.59 9.26 -4.91
N ILE A 261 11.20 8.45 -5.80
CA ILE A 261 11.43 7.01 -5.56
C ILE A 261 12.29 6.80 -4.30
N VAL A 262 13.22 7.73 -4.06
CA VAL A 262 14.06 7.84 -2.87
C VAL A 262 14.21 9.33 -2.52
N ALA A 263 14.02 9.70 -1.24
CA ALA A 263 14.33 11.06 -0.80
C ALA A 263 15.85 11.32 -0.97
N PRO A 264 16.29 12.44 -1.57
CA PRO A 264 17.71 12.71 -1.73
C PRO A 264 18.33 12.96 -0.37
N SER A 265 19.53 12.43 -0.19
CA SER A 265 20.43 12.92 0.84
C SER A 265 20.74 14.40 0.55
N ARG A 266 20.54 15.26 1.54
CA ARG A 266 20.57 16.74 1.44
C ARG A 266 21.83 17.26 0.69
N PRO A 267 21.74 18.36 -0.09
CA PRO A 267 22.92 19.05 -0.62
C PRO A 267 23.78 19.62 0.53
N ALA A 268 25.08 19.74 0.25
CA ALA A 268 26.12 20.14 1.21
C ALA A 268 25.73 21.40 2.03
N ALA A 269 25.92 21.31 3.34
CA ALA A 269 25.67 22.38 4.30
C ALA A 269 26.54 23.62 4.02
N GLY A 270 25.91 24.78 3.81
CA GLY A 270 26.64 26.03 3.62
C GLY A 270 25.80 27.20 3.12
N ALA A 271 24.65 27.49 3.72
CA ALA A 271 23.99 28.80 3.56
C ALA A 271 23.30 29.17 4.88
N SER A 272 23.75 30.26 5.49
CA SER A 272 23.28 30.78 6.78
C SER A 272 21.90 31.43 6.63
N PRO A 273 20.99 31.39 7.62
CA PRO A 273 19.71 32.07 7.55
C PRO A 273 19.90 33.54 7.95
N ALA A 274 19.79 34.45 6.98
CA ALA A 274 19.66 35.87 7.30
C ALA A 274 18.18 36.16 7.59
N ALA A 275 17.90 36.46 8.86
CA ALA A 275 16.61 36.93 9.35
C ALA A 275 16.40 38.42 9.03
N SER A 276 15.16 38.81 8.72
CA SER A 276 14.51 40.00 9.31
C SER A 276 13.01 40.09 8.97
N PRO A 277 12.21 40.82 9.78
CA PRO A 277 10.80 40.52 10.04
C PRO A 277 9.80 41.58 9.55
N ALA A 278 8.52 41.18 9.58
CA ALA A 278 7.29 41.99 9.72
C ALA A 278 6.75 42.81 8.52
N SER A 279 5.54 42.45 8.07
CA SER A 279 4.31 43.22 8.33
C SER A 279 3.07 42.45 7.85
N GLY A 280 1.98 42.54 8.62
CA GLY A 280 0.84 41.62 8.57
C GLY A 280 -0.19 41.84 7.46
N GLY A 281 -0.95 40.78 7.23
CA GLY A 281 -2.09 40.69 6.32
C GLY A 281 -2.45 39.22 6.12
N GLY A 282 -3.48 38.73 6.80
CA GLY A 282 -3.81 37.31 6.84
C GLY A 282 -4.24 36.71 5.49
N SER A 283 -3.67 35.55 5.17
CA SER A 283 -4.27 34.51 4.34
C SER A 283 -4.12 33.19 5.08
N LEU A 284 -5.25 32.51 5.32
CA LEU A 284 -5.42 31.32 6.16
C LEU A 284 -5.35 30.01 5.34
N PHE A 285 -4.66 30.03 4.20
CA PHE A 285 -4.43 28.87 3.35
C PHE A 285 -2.97 28.90 2.88
N PRO A 286 -2.19 27.81 3.02
CA PRO A 286 -0.94 27.72 2.29
C PRO A 286 -1.30 27.66 0.81
N GLU A 287 -0.95 28.72 0.08
CA GLU A 287 -0.92 28.69 -1.38
C GLU A 287 -0.17 27.42 -1.78
N LEU A 288 -0.79 26.60 -2.64
CA LEU A 288 -0.08 25.60 -3.41
C LEU A 288 1.11 26.33 -4.04
N ASP A 289 2.34 25.99 -3.64
CA ASP A 289 3.58 26.59 -4.11
C ASP A 289 3.42 27.10 -5.54
N GLU A 290 3.22 28.41 -5.70
CA GLU A 290 3.41 29.03 -7.00
C GLU A 290 4.83 28.67 -7.45
N PRO A 291 5.07 28.45 -8.76
CA PRO A 291 6.41 28.16 -9.23
C PRO A 291 7.34 29.31 -8.82
N GLU A 292 8.17 29.09 -7.80
CA GLU A 292 9.10 30.12 -7.34
C GLU A 292 9.88 30.69 -8.54
N PRO A 293 10.02 32.03 -8.64
CA PRO A 293 10.88 32.63 -9.64
C PRO A 293 12.29 32.06 -9.44
N ALA A 294 12.87 31.56 -10.53
CA ALA A 294 14.13 30.80 -10.58
C ALA A 294 15.13 31.20 -9.48
N VAL A 295 15.24 30.37 -8.44
CA VAL A 295 16.32 30.46 -7.44
C VAL A 295 17.63 30.29 -8.19
N SER A 296 18.43 31.36 -8.23
CA SER A 296 19.79 31.35 -8.75
C SER A 296 20.64 30.35 -7.95
N LEU A 297 20.91 29.20 -8.55
CA LEU A 297 21.75 28.13 -8.00
C LEU A 297 23.22 28.61 -7.87
N PRO A 298 23.96 28.14 -6.86
CA PRO A 298 25.39 28.44 -6.73
C PRO A 298 26.18 27.81 -7.90
N PRO A 299 27.35 28.38 -8.26
CA PRO A 299 28.14 27.88 -9.38
C PRO A 299 28.55 26.43 -9.15
N ALA A 300 28.34 25.59 -10.16
CA ALA A 300 28.72 24.19 -10.15
C ALA A 300 30.21 24.02 -9.81
N SER A 301 30.55 23.07 -8.94
CA SER A 301 31.94 22.63 -8.74
C SER A 301 32.55 22.22 -10.09
N PRO A 302 33.83 22.55 -10.34
CA PRO A 302 34.46 22.31 -11.62
C PRO A 302 34.51 20.81 -11.89
N ALA A 303 33.85 20.39 -12.98
CA ALA A 303 33.96 19.05 -13.50
C ALA A 303 35.44 18.68 -13.72
N SER A 304 35.81 17.44 -13.38
CA SER A 304 37.07 16.86 -13.83
C SER A 304 37.21 17.02 -15.36
N PRO A 305 38.39 17.39 -15.85
CA PRO A 305 38.59 17.72 -17.26
C PRO A 305 38.50 16.43 -18.11
N GLY A 306 37.30 16.14 -18.61
CA GLY A 306 37.03 14.99 -19.49
C GLY A 306 35.56 14.71 -19.83
N GLU A 307 34.58 15.26 -19.09
CA GLU A 307 33.18 14.83 -19.18
C GLU A 307 32.21 15.77 -19.93
N GLY A 308 32.71 16.58 -20.87
CA GLY A 308 31.95 17.51 -21.69
C GLY A 308 31.46 16.96 -23.04
N GLY A 309 31.13 15.66 -23.13
CA GLY A 309 30.68 15.05 -24.39
C GLY A 309 29.25 15.41 -24.79
N ALA A 310 28.98 15.53 -26.09
CA ALA A 310 27.62 15.65 -26.63
C ALA A 310 26.78 14.42 -26.23
N LEU A 311 25.54 14.65 -25.77
CA LEU A 311 24.65 13.56 -25.39
C LEU A 311 24.23 12.75 -26.64
N PRO A 312 24.09 11.42 -26.52
CA PRO A 312 23.69 10.59 -27.64
C PRO A 312 22.22 10.85 -28.01
N PHE A 313 21.94 10.97 -29.30
CA PHE A 313 20.57 11.12 -29.82
C PHE A 313 19.63 10.00 -29.36
N VAL A 314 20.15 8.78 -29.19
CA VAL A 314 19.40 7.63 -28.65
C VAL A 314 18.82 7.95 -27.28
N GLY A 315 19.61 8.56 -26.39
CA GLY A 315 19.14 8.96 -25.07
C GLY A 315 18.10 10.08 -25.15
N GLU A 316 18.37 11.13 -25.93
CA GLU A 316 17.44 12.25 -26.10
C GLU A 316 16.07 11.80 -26.62
N ALA A 317 16.05 10.94 -27.64
CA ALA A 317 14.82 10.37 -28.18
C ALA A 317 14.11 9.48 -27.15
N PHE A 318 14.84 8.63 -26.43
CA PHE A 318 14.27 7.72 -25.43
C PHE A 318 13.58 8.49 -24.29
N PHE A 319 14.27 9.43 -23.63
CA PHE A 319 13.70 10.16 -22.49
C PHE A 319 12.59 11.12 -22.92
N LEU A 320 12.66 11.69 -24.12
CA LEU A 320 11.57 12.49 -24.67
C LEU A 320 10.34 11.63 -24.99
N ALA A 321 10.51 10.41 -25.50
CA ALA A 321 9.41 9.46 -25.69
C ALA A 321 8.83 8.97 -24.36
N GLN A 322 9.67 8.69 -23.36
CA GLN A 322 9.24 8.37 -21.99
C GLN A 322 8.34 9.48 -21.43
N TYR A 323 8.76 10.74 -21.61
CA TYR A 323 8.00 11.90 -21.16
C TYR A 323 6.71 12.13 -21.95
N ALA A 324 6.72 11.86 -23.26
CA ALA A 324 5.51 11.91 -24.07
C ALA A 324 4.47 10.87 -23.62
N MET A 325 4.91 9.66 -23.28
CA MET A 325 4.03 8.66 -22.67
C MET A 325 3.43 9.17 -21.36
N HIS A 326 4.25 9.80 -20.50
CA HIS A 326 3.81 10.35 -19.22
C HIS A 326 2.75 11.47 -19.35
N VAL A 327 2.93 12.37 -20.31
CA VAL A 327 2.09 13.56 -20.46
C VAL A 327 0.91 13.34 -21.41
N GLY A 328 1.05 12.41 -22.36
CA GLY A 328 0.06 12.14 -23.40
C GLY A 328 -0.63 10.79 -23.25
N LEU A 329 0.13 9.72 -23.46
CA LEU A 329 -0.42 8.37 -23.60
C LEU A 329 -1.12 7.87 -22.33
N LEU A 330 -0.48 7.96 -21.17
CA LEU A 330 -1.03 7.48 -19.90
C LEU A 330 -2.19 8.35 -19.38
N PRO A 331 -2.14 9.69 -19.46
CA PRO A 331 -3.29 10.52 -19.16
C PRO A 331 -4.52 10.21 -20.03
N ALA A 332 -4.33 9.87 -21.32
CA ALA A 332 -5.43 9.43 -22.18
C ALA A 332 -6.04 8.09 -21.72
N VAL A 333 -5.22 7.13 -21.25
CA VAL A 333 -5.72 5.89 -20.61
C VAL A 333 -6.55 6.23 -19.36
N ARG A 334 -6.04 7.10 -18.49
CA ARG A 334 -6.73 7.50 -17.25
C ARG A 334 -8.03 8.26 -17.52
N HIS A 335 -8.08 9.11 -18.54
CA HIS A 335 -9.30 9.76 -19.01
C HIS A 335 -10.37 8.74 -19.42
N MET A 336 -9.99 7.74 -20.23
CA MET A 336 -10.89 6.66 -20.64
C MET A 336 -11.43 5.87 -19.43
N GLU A 337 -10.56 5.53 -18.47
CA GLU A 337 -10.93 4.82 -17.24
C GLU A 337 -11.85 5.64 -16.32
N PHE A 338 -11.61 6.95 -16.19
CA PHE A 338 -12.42 7.85 -15.37
C PHE A 338 -13.90 7.79 -15.75
N HIS A 339 -14.20 7.88 -17.04
CA HIS A 339 -15.58 7.81 -17.54
C HIS A 339 -16.27 6.46 -17.27
N LYS A 340 -15.51 5.37 -17.04
CA LYS A 340 -16.07 4.05 -16.69
C LYS A 340 -16.67 4.04 -15.30
N SER A 341 -16.02 4.71 -14.34
CA SER A 341 -16.45 4.71 -12.92
C SER A 341 -17.80 5.39 -12.70
N HIS A 342 -18.11 6.43 -13.48
CA HIS A 342 -19.35 7.21 -13.38
C HIS A 342 -20.59 6.46 -13.89
N ARG A 343 -20.40 5.33 -14.58
CA ARG A 343 -21.47 4.40 -15.00
C ARG A 343 -22.14 3.70 -13.81
N SER A 344 -21.43 3.55 -12.69
CA SER A 344 -21.83 2.67 -11.58
C SER A 344 -22.76 3.33 -10.55
N GLN A 345 -22.95 4.65 -10.57
CA GLN A 345 -23.48 5.40 -9.43
C GLN A 345 -24.84 6.09 -9.65
N ALA A 346 -25.55 5.90 -10.77
CA ALA A 346 -26.78 6.66 -11.06
C ALA A 346 -28.03 5.82 -11.38
N LEU A 347 -29.18 6.25 -10.83
CA LEU A 347 -30.53 5.66 -10.92
C LEU A 347 -31.09 5.52 -12.36
N ALA A 348 -32.02 4.57 -12.53
CA ALA A 348 -32.56 4.11 -13.81
C ALA A 348 -33.48 5.11 -14.56
N GLY A 349 -33.25 5.31 -15.88
CA GLY A 349 -34.12 6.11 -16.77
C GLY A 349 -33.74 6.00 -18.27
N ARG A 350 -34.61 6.46 -19.19
CA ARG A 350 -34.39 6.38 -20.66
C ARG A 350 -33.32 7.36 -21.15
N GLU A 351 -33.35 8.61 -20.70
CA GLU A 351 -32.29 9.60 -20.98
C GLU A 351 -30.91 9.15 -20.46
N GLN A 352 -30.90 8.35 -19.38
CA GLN A 352 -29.68 7.82 -18.80
C GLN A 352 -29.07 6.71 -19.66
N ARG A 353 -29.90 5.82 -20.24
CA ARG A 353 -29.42 4.79 -21.17
C ARG A 353 -28.73 5.40 -22.39
N GLU A 354 -29.27 6.50 -22.91
CA GLU A 354 -28.67 7.24 -24.02
C GLU A 354 -27.33 7.88 -23.61
N ARG A 355 -27.23 8.46 -22.41
CA ARG A 355 -25.94 8.97 -21.85
C ARG A 355 -24.91 7.87 -21.64
N ASP A 356 -25.32 6.71 -21.14
CA ASP A 356 -24.42 5.57 -20.92
C ASP A 356 -23.90 4.99 -22.26
N GLU A 357 -24.74 4.99 -23.30
CA GLU A 357 -24.32 4.62 -24.66
C GLU A 357 -23.31 5.61 -25.26
N ASP A 358 -23.51 6.91 -25.06
CA ASP A 358 -22.56 7.94 -25.52
C ASP A 358 -21.20 7.80 -24.81
N ILE A 359 -21.20 7.60 -23.49
CA ILE A 359 -19.98 7.36 -22.70
C ILE A 359 -19.26 6.09 -23.17
N TYR A 360 -20.01 5.01 -23.41
CA TYR A 360 -19.44 3.76 -23.93
C TYR A 360 -18.75 3.99 -25.28
N ARG A 361 -19.39 4.69 -26.21
CA ARG A 361 -18.84 4.91 -27.55
C ARG A 361 -17.67 5.91 -27.55
N MET A 362 -17.62 6.83 -26.59
CA MET A 362 -16.43 7.65 -26.32
C MET A 362 -15.23 6.78 -25.89
N GLN A 363 -15.45 5.81 -25.00
CA GLN A 363 -14.40 4.86 -24.58
C GLN A 363 -13.84 4.07 -25.75
N GLU A 364 -14.72 3.61 -26.64
CA GLU A 364 -14.32 2.93 -27.87
C GLU A 364 -13.43 3.81 -28.77
N CYS A 365 -13.67 5.12 -28.85
CA CYS A 365 -12.79 6.04 -29.60
C CYS A 365 -11.39 6.12 -28.99
N TRP A 366 -11.29 6.25 -27.66
CA TRP A 366 -9.99 6.25 -26.97
C TRP A 366 -9.26 4.93 -27.17
N ILE A 367 -9.96 3.79 -27.08
CA ILE A 367 -9.38 2.48 -27.34
C ILE A 367 -8.88 2.39 -28.78
N ALA A 368 -9.65 2.87 -29.77
CA ALA A 368 -9.22 2.86 -31.17
C ALA A 368 -7.94 3.68 -31.38
N LEU A 369 -7.82 4.85 -30.72
CA LEU A 369 -6.65 5.71 -30.75
C LEU A 369 -5.43 5.06 -30.06
N LEU A 370 -5.62 4.57 -28.83
CA LEU A 370 -4.56 3.99 -28.00
C LEU A 370 -4.07 2.62 -28.51
N ALA A 371 -4.94 1.89 -29.22
CA ALA A 371 -4.64 0.58 -29.78
C ALA A 371 -4.37 0.60 -31.29
N GLU A 372 -3.94 1.74 -31.84
CA GLU A 372 -3.41 1.78 -33.21
C GLU A 372 -2.23 0.78 -33.33
N PRO A 373 -2.24 -0.17 -34.27
CA PRO A 373 -1.30 -1.30 -34.27
C PRO A 373 0.18 -0.92 -34.23
N THR A 374 0.58 0.14 -34.95
CA THR A 374 1.97 0.60 -35.00
C THR A 374 2.40 1.27 -33.70
N LEU A 375 1.57 2.17 -33.15
CA LEU A 375 1.75 2.76 -31.83
C LEU A 375 1.90 1.66 -30.78
N LEU A 376 1.01 0.68 -30.79
CA LEU A 376 1.02 -0.42 -29.83
C LEU A 376 2.32 -1.22 -29.91
N ALA A 377 2.72 -1.67 -31.10
CA ALA A 377 3.97 -2.41 -31.29
C ALA A 377 5.20 -1.62 -30.82
N LEU A 378 5.32 -0.34 -31.22
CA LEU A 378 6.44 0.51 -30.80
C LEU A 378 6.45 0.79 -29.31
N SER A 379 5.28 1.03 -28.71
CA SER A 379 5.16 1.27 -27.27
C SER A 379 5.53 0.04 -26.44
N LEU A 380 5.24 -1.16 -26.93
CA LEU A 380 5.60 -2.42 -26.29
C LEU A 380 7.10 -2.70 -26.38
N ASP A 381 7.71 -2.51 -27.55
CA ASP A 381 9.17 -2.61 -27.69
C ASP A 381 9.90 -1.55 -26.85
N PHE A 382 9.36 -0.34 -26.78
CA PHE A 382 9.84 0.71 -25.87
C PHE A 382 9.73 0.30 -24.41
N THR A 383 8.60 -0.28 -24.00
CA THR A 383 8.37 -0.78 -22.65
C THR A 383 9.35 -1.91 -22.30
N ARG A 384 9.65 -2.81 -23.24
CA ARG A 384 10.68 -3.86 -23.09
C ARG A 384 12.08 -3.27 -22.88
N LEU A 385 12.45 -2.26 -23.68
CA LEU A 385 13.72 -1.55 -23.52
C LEU A 385 13.80 -0.84 -22.17
N HIS A 386 12.73 -0.16 -21.78
CA HIS A 386 12.61 0.58 -20.54
C HIS A 386 12.72 -0.32 -19.31
N ALA A 387 11.97 -1.42 -19.28
CA ALA A 387 12.05 -2.42 -18.20
C ALA A 387 13.46 -3.02 -18.09
N GLY A 388 14.08 -3.36 -19.22
CA GLY A 388 15.44 -3.91 -19.23
C GLY A 388 16.52 -2.91 -18.81
N TRP A 389 16.34 -1.61 -19.09
CA TRP A 389 17.21 -0.55 -18.58
C TRP A 389 17.06 -0.37 -17.07
N LEU A 390 15.84 -0.31 -16.54
CA LEU A 390 15.64 -0.21 -15.09
C LEU A 390 16.21 -1.44 -14.36
N ALA A 391 16.03 -2.63 -14.91
CA ALA A 391 16.60 -3.85 -14.37
C ALA A 391 18.14 -3.88 -14.46
N SER A 392 18.75 -3.26 -15.49
CA SER A 392 20.22 -3.16 -15.56
C SER A 392 20.77 -2.16 -14.54
N LEU A 393 20.05 -1.08 -14.25
CA LEU A 393 20.38 -0.16 -13.17
C LEU A 393 20.29 -0.84 -11.80
N ALA A 394 19.28 -1.70 -11.58
CA ALA A 394 19.12 -2.44 -10.33
C ALA A 394 20.31 -3.39 -10.07
N ARG A 395 20.89 -3.95 -11.15
CA ARG A 395 22.07 -4.82 -11.11
C ARG A 395 23.41 -4.07 -11.16
N ALA A 396 23.41 -2.74 -11.13
CA ALA A 396 24.64 -1.96 -11.25
C ALA A 396 25.60 -2.22 -10.07
N SER A 397 26.90 -2.35 -10.38
CA SER A 397 27.96 -2.58 -9.40
C SER A 397 28.98 -1.43 -9.42
N PRO A 398 29.50 -0.98 -8.26
CA PRO A 398 29.14 -1.42 -6.91
C PRO A 398 27.70 -1.02 -6.51
N PRO A 399 27.08 -1.64 -5.49
CA PRO A 399 25.67 -1.42 -5.11
C PRO A 399 25.28 0.05 -4.88
N GLN A 400 26.24 0.90 -4.49
CA GLN A 400 26.03 2.33 -4.33
C GLN A 400 25.65 3.03 -5.65
N SER A 401 26.11 2.51 -6.79
CA SER A 401 25.74 3.00 -8.12
C SER A 401 24.27 2.75 -8.42
N ALA A 402 23.75 1.58 -8.05
CA ALA A 402 22.33 1.25 -8.18
C ALA A 402 21.47 2.18 -7.33
N ARG A 403 21.90 2.50 -6.09
CA ARG A 403 21.22 3.49 -5.24
C ARG A 403 21.14 4.87 -5.88
N ARG A 404 22.28 5.42 -6.28
CA ARG A 404 22.34 6.72 -6.95
C ARG A 404 21.49 6.75 -8.22
N ALA A 405 21.40 5.62 -8.92
CA ALA A 405 20.54 5.50 -10.09
C ALA A 405 19.06 5.65 -9.72
N PHE A 406 18.58 4.89 -8.72
CA PHE A 406 17.18 4.93 -8.31
C PHE A 406 16.80 6.20 -7.54
N GLU A 407 17.78 6.91 -6.94
CA GLU A 407 17.61 8.28 -6.44
C GLU A 407 17.34 9.30 -7.56
N ALA A 408 17.92 9.08 -8.75
CA ALA A 408 17.75 9.96 -9.90
C ALA A 408 16.52 9.62 -10.76
N VAL A 409 16.09 8.35 -10.81
CA VAL A 409 14.94 7.93 -11.61
C VAL A 409 13.64 8.49 -11.00
N PRO A 410 12.79 9.19 -11.80
CA PRO A 410 11.53 9.71 -11.31
C PRO A 410 10.47 8.61 -11.17
N GLN A 411 9.60 8.72 -10.16
CA GLN A 411 8.60 7.69 -9.82
C GLN A 411 7.66 7.35 -10.98
N PHE A 412 7.29 8.34 -11.80
CA PHE A 412 6.41 8.12 -12.94
C PHE A 412 6.98 7.13 -13.97
N ALA A 413 8.31 7.01 -14.07
CA ALA A 413 8.93 6.10 -15.05
C ALA A 413 8.48 4.66 -14.84
N MET A 414 8.36 4.22 -13.59
CA MET A 414 7.89 2.86 -13.26
C MET A 414 6.37 2.77 -13.23
N LEU A 415 5.69 3.78 -12.68
CA LEU A 415 4.22 3.79 -12.61
C LEU A 415 3.57 3.76 -14.00
N ASP A 416 4.08 4.56 -14.94
CA ASP A 416 3.53 4.62 -16.30
C ASP A 416 3.84 3.35 -17.09
N MET A 417 5.03 2.77 -16.91
CA MET A 417 5.40 1.49 -17.50
C MET A 417 4.43 0.38 -17.06
N ALA A 418 4.18 0.29 -15.75
CA ALA A 418 3.26 -0.67 -15.18
C ALA A 418 1.80 -0.43 -15.63
N ALA A 419 1.35 0.83 -15.60
CA ALA A 419 -0.01 1.20 -16.03
C ALA A 419 -0.24 0.90 -17.51
N TRP A 420 0.75 1.13 -18.38
CA TRP A 420 0.68 0.81 -19.80
C TRP A 420 0.60 -0.70 -20.03
N LEU A 421 1.43 -1.50 -19.35
CA LEU A 421 1.36 -2.96 -19.43
C LEU A 421 -0.01 -3.50 -19.01
N ARG A 422 -0.57 -2.96 -17.91
CA ARG A 422 -1.92 -3.30 -17.45
C ARG A 422 -2.98 -2.96 -18.51
N PHE A 423 -2.89 -1.79 -19.13
CA PHE A 423 -3.80 -1.39 -20.21
C PHE A 423 -3.72 -2.37 -21.39
N VAL A 424 -2.52 -2.67 -21.89
CA VAL A 424 -2.37 -3.57 -23.04
C VAL A 424 -2.82 -4.99 -22.70
N ALA A 425 -2.42 -5.54 -21.56
CA ALA A 425 -2.88 -6.85 -21.11
C ALA A 425 -4.42 -6.91 -20.98
N THR A 426 -5.04 -5.79 -20.63
CA THR A 426 -6.50 -5.70 -20.49
C THR A 426 -7.20 -5.65 -21.85
N TYR A 427 -6.75 -4.78 -22.76
CA TYR A 427 -7.51 -4.43 -23.97
C TYR A 427 -6.96 -5.07 -25.25
N ARG A 428 -5.69 -5.49 -25.27
CA ARG A 428 -4.95 -6.03 -26.42
C ARG A 428 -3.98 -7.16 -25.99
N PRO A 429 -4.50 -8.25 -25.39
CA PRO A 429 -3.67 -9.31 -24.84
C PRO A 429 -2.92 -10.14 -25.91
N ASP A 430 -3.50 -10.30 -27.11
CA ASP A 430 -2.87 -11.05 -28.21
C ASP A 430 -1.61 -10.33 -28.71
N GLU A 431 -1.67 -8.99 -28.82
CA GLU A 431 -0.53 -8.18 -29.23
C GLU A 431 0.58 -8.21 -28.20
N LEU A 432 0.25 -8.24 -26.90
CA LEU A 432 1.24 -8.43 -25.84
C LEU A 432 1.83 -9.85 -25.86
N ALA A 433 0.99 -10.87 -26.07
CA ALA A 433 1.43 -12.26 -26.16
C ALA A 433 2.34 -12.53 -27.38
N ALA A 434 2.19 -11.74 -28.45
CA ALA A 434 3.07 -11.77 -29.61
C ALA A 434 4.47 -11.18 -29.35
N THR A 435 4.67 -10.48 -28.22
CA THR A 435 5.99 -9.95 -27.82
C THR A 435 6.81 -10.98 -27.05
N GLN A 436 8.10 -10.73 -26.90
CA GLN A 436 8.96 -11.58 -26.07
C GLN A 436 8.73 -11.29 -24.58
N LEU A 437 7.85 -12.07 -23.97
CA LEU A 437 7.47 -11.90 -22.57
C LEU A 437 8.56 -12.30 -21.58
N ARG A 438 9.38 -13.32 -21.88
CA ARG A 438 10.40 -13.82 -20.92
C ARG A 438 11.36 -12.71 -20.43
N PRO A 439 12.03 -11.92 -21.30
CA PRO A 439 12.89 -10.82 -20.86
C PRO A 439 12.14 -9.71 -20.11
N LEU A 440 10.90 -9.43 -20.50
CA LEU A 440 10.06 -8.43 -19.84
C LEU A 440 9.70 -8.89 -18.42
N MET A 441 9.23 -10.12 -18.26
CA MET A 441 8.85 -10.69 -16.96
C MET A 441 10.07 -10.84 -16.04
N ALA A 442 11.23 -11.23 -16.58
CA ALA A 442 12.48 -11.25 -15.81
C ALA A 442 12.88 -9.85 -15.32
N SER A 443 12.65 -8.81 -16.12
CA SER A 443 12.91 -7.42 -15.73
C SER A 443 11.93 -6.95 -14.63
N LEU A 444 10.64 -7.28 -14.73
CA LEU A 444 9.68 -6.98 -13.67
C LEU A 444 10.00 -7.71 -12.36
N ALA A 445 10.40 -8.99 -12.44
CA ALA A 445 10.83 -9.76 -11.29
C ALA A 445 12.06 -9.14 -10.60
N GLU A 446 13.04 -8.65 -11.37
CA GLU A 446 14.19 -7.92 -10.84
C GLU A 446 13.77 -6.62 -10.14
N LEU A 447 12.84 -5.85 -10.72
CA LEU A 447 12.37 -4.62 -10.09
C LEU A 447 11.62 -4.88 -8.79
N LEU A 448 10.80 -5.93 -8.72
CA LEU A 448 10.20 -6.36 -7.46
C LEU A 448 11.28 -6.74 -6.43
N ARG A 449 12.30 -7.51 -6.82
CA ARG A 449 13.44 -7.85 -5.93
C ARG A 449 14.13 -6.58 -5.41
N ALA A 450 14.34 -5.60 -6.29
CA ALA A 450 14.98 -4.33 -5.95
C ALA A 450 14.17 -3.49 -4.95
N GLY A 451 12.84 -3.66 -4.90
CA GLY A 451 11.99 -2.95 -3.94
C GLY A 451 11.74 -3.69 -2.62
N CYS A 452 12.12 -4.96 -2.52
CA CYS A 452 11.85 -5.76 -1.33
C CYS A 452 13.03 -5.81 -0.36
N PRO A 453 12.89 -5.38 0.91
CA PRO A 453 13.98 -5.38 1.90
C PRO A 453 14.63 -6.75 2.12
N ALA A 454 13.85 -7.84 2.01
CA ALA A 454 14.33 -9.22 2.16
C ALA A 454 15.28 -9.68 1.04
N LEU A 455 15.19 -9.04 -0.13
CA LEU A 455 15.91 -9.43 -1.35
C LEU A 455 16.90 -8.37 -1.83
N ALA A 456 16.86 -7.18 -1.24
CA ALA A 456 17.68 -6.04 -1.63
C ALA A 456 19.17 -6.24 -1.28
N PRO A 457 20.11 -5.68 -2.08
CA PRO A 457 21.54 -5.71 -1.78
C PRO A 457 21.89 -4.91 -0.51
N ALA A 458 23.07 -5.20 0.08
CA ALA A 458 23.55 -4.65 1.35
C ALA A 458 23.34 -3.13 1.46
N GLY A 459 22.42 -2.70 2.33
CA GLY A 459 22.02 -1.32 2.64
C GLY A 459 20.62 -0.87 2.14
N GLY A 460 19.72 -1.81 1.84
CA GLY A 460 18.27 -1.56 1.75
C GLY A 460 17.68 -1.50 0.33
N PRO A 461 16.34 -1.47 0.21
CA PRO A 461 15.63 -1.49 -1.07
C PRO A 461 15.92 -0.25 -1.91
N LEU A 462 16.05 -0.45 -3.22
CA LEU A 462 16.27 0.59 -4.23
C LEU A 462 14.96 1.29 -4.61
N ILE A 463 13.83 0.56 -4.56
CA ILE A 463 12.48 1.11 -4.75
C ILE A 463 11.81 1.14 -3.39
N ARG A 464 11.62 2.33 -2.81
CA ARG A 464 10.98 2.49 -1.50
C ARG A 464 9.49 2.81 -1.58
N SER A 465 8.99 3.16 -2.76
CA SER A 465 7.59 3.54 -2.95
C SER A 465 6.69 2.28 -3.01
N PRO A 466 5.76 2.09 -2.04
CA PRO A 466 4.82 0.97 -2.07
C PRO A 466 3.84 1.07 -3.24
N LEU A 467 3.58 2.28 -3.73
CA LEU A 467 2.76 2.55 -4.93
C LEU A 467 3.40 1.93 -6.18
N VAL A 468 4.73 2.03 -6.29
CA VAL A 468 5.46 1.42 -7.40
C VAL A 468 5.41 -0.10 -7.31
N LEU A 469 5.60 -0.67 -6.11
CA LEU A 469 5.47 -2.11 -5.89
C LEU A 469 4.07 -2.63 -6.25
N ALA A 470 3.02 -1.94 -5.79
CA ALA A 470 1.64 -2.27 -6.14
C ALA A 470 1.40 -2.23 -7.66
N ALA A 471 1.84 -1.16 -8.33
CA ALA A 471 1.68 -1.04 -9.77
C ALA A 471 2.39 -2.18 -10.54
N LEU A 472 3.59 -2.57 -10.10
CA LEU A 472 4.33 -3.69 -10.69
C LEU A 472 3.62 -5.03 -10.47
N VAL A 473 3.05 -5.26 -9.27
CA VAL A 473 2.23 -6.44 -8.98
C VAL A 473 0.97 -6.46 -9.85
N ASP A 474 0.27 -5.33 -9.99
CA ASP A 474 -0.93 -5.23 -10.82
C ASP A 474 -0.63 -5.49 -12.31
N ALA A 475 0.52 -4.99 -12.80
CA ALA A 475 0.97 -5.27 -14.15
C ALA A 475 1.26 -6.76 -14.36
N LEU A 476 1.90 -7.43 -13.40
CA LEU A 476 2.11 -8.88 -13.44
C LEU A 476 0.79 -9.66 -13.37
N ALA A 477 -0.12 -9.26 -12.48
CA ALA A 477 -1.43 -9.89 -12.34
C ALA A 477 -2.24 -9.82 -13.63
N ALA A 478 -2.24 -8.67 -14.31
CA ALA A 478 -2.91 -8.50 -15.60
C ALA A 478 -2.35 -9.42 -16.69
N ILE A 479 -1.08 -9.82 -16.60
CA ILE A 479 -0.40 -10.67 -17.58
C ILE A 479 -0.56 -12.16 -17.25
N VAL A 480 -0.42 -12.52 -15.98
CA VAL A 480 -0.31 -13.92 -15.53
C VAL A 480 -1.64 -14.53 -15.14
N LEU A 481 -2.58 -13.76 -14.57
CA LEU A 481 -3.85 -14.34 -14.12
C LEU A 481 -4.78 -14.57 -15.32
N PRO A 482 -5.34 -15.79 -15.49
CA PRO A 482 -6.32 -16.05 -16.52
C PRO A 482 -7.58 -15.20 -16.23
N GLY A 483 -8.00 -14.42 -17.22
CA GLY A 483 -9.03 -13.41 -17.06
C GLY A 483 -10.36 -13.94 -16.50
N ARG A 484 -10.71 -13.56 -15.27
CA ARG A 484 -12.08 -13.59 -14.76
C ARG A 484 -12.86 -12.45 -15.43
N ARG A 485 -13.56 -12.69 -16.55
CA ARG A 485 -14.42 -11.66 -17.17
C ARG A 485 -15.86 -12.15 -17.27
N SER A 486 -16.71 -11.66 -16.35
CA SER A 486 -18.17 -11.82 -16.37
C SER A 486 -18.92 -10.60 -16.93
N ASP A 487 -18.24 -9.52 -17.31
CA ASP A 487 -18.89 -8.34 -17.90
C ASP A 487 -19.05 -8.52 -19.42
N SER A 488 -19.97 -9.41 -19.75
CA SER A 488 -20.47 -9.80 -21.07
C SER A 488 -21.26 -8.67 -21.76
N ARG A 489 -20.69 -7.46 -21.86
CA ARG A 489 -21.21 -6.37 -22.71
C ARG A 489 -20.13 -5.51 -23.38
N ALA A 490 -18.88 -5.98 -23.41
CA ALA A 490 -18.00 -5.54 -24.48
C ALA A 490 -18.58 -6.11 -25.78
N LEU A 491 -18.95 -5.26 -26.75
CA LEU A 491 -19.34 -5.68 -28.09
C LEU A 491 -18.30 -6.58 -28.76
N PHE A 492 -17.09 -6.64 -28.21
CA PHE A 492 -16.06 -7.63 -28.50
C PHE A 492 -16.44 -9.00 -27.96
N GLY A 493 -17.07 -9.80 -28.83
CA GLY A 493 -17.01 -11.25 -28.75
C GLY A 493 -15.55 -11.68 -28.92
N GLY A 494 -14.81 -11.68 -27.83
CA GLY A 494 -13.59 -12.45 -27.70
C GLY A 494 -13.97 -13.83 -27.23
N ASP A 495 -13.44 -14.87 -27.88
CA ASP A 495 -13.21 -16.14 -27.21
C ASP A 495 -12.47 -15.87 -25.88
N PRO A 496 -12.47 -16.80 -24.90
CA PRO A 496 -11.67 -16.67 -23.68
C PRO A 496 -10.16 -16.69 -24.01
N ILE A 497 -9.67 -15.60 -24.58
CA ILE A 497 -8.32 -15.38 -25.14
C ILE A 497 -7.32 -14.99 -24.04
N SER A 498 -7.81 -14.62 -22.86
CA SER A 498 -6.96 -14.41 -21.67
C SER A 498 -6.18 -15.65 -21.25
N SER A 499 -6.49 -16.85 -21.79
CA SER A 499 -5.65 -18.03 -21.59
C SER A 499 -4.29 -17.86 -22.27
N ARG A 500 -4.18 -17.33 -23.49
CA ARG A 500 -2.92 -17.35 -24.27
C ARG A 500 -1.78 -16.56 -23.63
N LEU A 501 -2.08 -15.39 -23.07
CA LEU A 501 -1.07 -14.54 -22.41
C LEU A 501 -0.57 -15.21 -21.12
N SER A 502 -1.51 -15.73 -20.33
CA SER A 502 -1.23 -16.55 -19.15
C SER A 502 -0.43 -17.79 -19.53
N ASP A 503 -0.85 -18.54 -20.56
CA ASP A 503 -0.20 -19.75 -21.07
C ASP A 503 1.23 -19.48 -21.54
N ALA A 504 1.51 -18.30 -22.12
CA ALA A 504 2.85 -17.93 -22.54
C ALA A 504 3.81 -17.74 -21.35
N VAL A 505 3.32 -17.25 -20.21
CA VAL A 505 4.12 -17.13 -18.97
C VAL A 505 4.14 -18.45 -18.20
N LEU A 506 2.98 -19.10 -18.06
CA LEU A 506 2.82 -20.36 -17.33
C LEU A 506 3.43 -21.55 -18.07
N GLY A 507 3.62 -21.48 -19.39
CA GLY A 507 4.29 -22.50 -20.19
C GLY A 507 5.81 -22.56 -20.01
N ASP A 508 6.39 -21.61 -19.26
CA ASP A 508 7.83 -21.48 -19.06
C ASP A 508 8.24 -21.81 -17.60
N PRO A 509 8.79 -23.01 -17.34
CA PRO A 509 9.14 -23.45 -15.99
C PRO A 509 10.10 -22.51 -15.24
N ALA A 510 11.11 -22.00 -15.95
CA ALA A 510 12.13 -21.14 -15.35
C ALA A 510 11.54 -19.79 -14.94
N LEU A 511 10.65 -19.26 -15.78
CA LEU A 511 9.99 -18.00 -15.50
C LEU A 511 9.03 -18.11 -14.32
N ARG A 512 8.19 -19.15 -14.28
CA ARG A 512 7.28 -19.41 -13.14
C ARG A 512 8.05 -19.47 -11.81
N ALA A 513 9.14 -20.24 -11.77
CA ALA A 513 9.95 -20.37 -10.56
C ALA A 513 10.61 -19.04 -10.14
N SER A 514 10.99 -18.19 -11.10
CA SER A 514 11.64 -16.90 -10.81
C SER A 514 10.75 -15.87 -10.13
N LEU A 515 9.41 -16.01 -10.26
CA LEU A 515 8.43 -15.08 -9.71
C LEU A 515 8.05 -15.36 -8.24
N VAL A 516 8.28 -16.58 -7.74
CA VAL A 516 7.85 -16.99 -6.38
C VAL A 516 8.49 -16.11 -5.30
N GLU A 517 9.81 -15.97 -5.35
CA GLU A 517 10.58 -15.26 -4.33
C GLU A 517 10.27 -13.74 -4.29
N PRO A 518 10.25 -12.99 -5.41
CA PRO A 518 9.85 -11.58 -5.36
C PRO A 518 8.41 -11.39 -4.90
N LEU A 519 7.45 -12.21 -5.35
CA LEU A 519 6.05 -12.08 -4.92
C LEU A 519 5.87 -12.34 -3.42
N ALA A 520 6.55 -13.38 -2.89
CA ALA A 520 6.59 -13.64 -1.45
C ALA A 520 7.17 -12.45 -0.67
N ALA A 521 8.22 -11.81 -1.20
CA ALA A 521 8.86 -10.68 -0.54
C ALA A 521 8.02 -9.40 -0.60
N VAL A 522 7.25 -9.19 -1.68
CA VAL A 522 6.34 -8.03 -1.79
C VAL A 522 5.26 -8.09 -0.74
N TYR A 523 4.77 -9.29 -0.41
CA TYR A 523 3.70 -9.49 0.58
C TYR A 523 4.00 -8.83 1.94
N ASP A 524 5.25 -8.92 2.37
CA ASP A 524 5.79 -8.27 3.56
C ASP A 524 6.19 -6.81 3.27
N ALA A 525 6.84 -6.54 2.14
CA ALA A 525 7.33 -5.19 1.79
C ALA A 525 6.21 -4.13 1.68
N VAL A 526 4.97 -4.53 1.38
CA VAL A 526 3.82 -3.60 1.37
C VAL A 526 3.35 -3.18 2.76
N ASP A 527 3.84 -3.81 3.84
CA ASP A 527 3.64 -3.31 5.22
C ASP A 527 4.62 -2.20 5.59
N ALA A 528 5.73 -2.04 4.87
CA ALA A 528 6.77 -1.02 5.10
C ALA A 528 6.33 0.41 4.70
N ILE A 529 5.05 0.73 4.96
CA ILE A 529 4.43 2.06 4.90
C ILE A 529 4.67 2.81 6.21
N GLU A 530 5.19 2.15 7.26
CA GLU A 530 5.59 2.82 8.49
C GLU A 530 6.58 3.97 8.18
N GLY A 531 6.14 5.21 8.42
CA GLY A 531 6.89 6.43 8.10
C GLY A 531 6.57 7.12 6.76
N LEU A 532 5.59 6.62 5.99
CA LEU A 532 5.03 7.34 4.83
C LEU A 532 3.72 8.03 5.22
N ASP A 533 3.55 9.28 4.80
CA ASP A 533 2.35 10.10 5.07
C ASP A 533 1.08 9.38 4.55
N VAL A 534 0.22 8.94 5.47
CA VAL A 534 -1.04 8.24 5.14
C VAL A 534 -1.88 9.06 4.16
N ASP A 535 -1.87 10.39 4.28
CA ASP A 535 -2.65 11.27 3.39
C ASP A 535 -2.16 11.19 1.92
N ALA A 536 -0.86 10.97 1.70
CA ALA A 536 -0.30 10.78 0.36
C ALA A 536 -0.69 9.43 -0.23
N VAL A 537 -0.76 8.40 0.60
CA VAL A 537 -1.14 7.02 0.22
C VAL A 537 -2.65 6.92 -0.04
N GLU A 538 -3.47 7.58 0.77
CA GLU A 538 -4.93 7.64 0.62
C GLU A 538 -5.36 8.45 -0.60
N ALA A 539 -4.69 9.56 -0.90
CA ALA A 539 -4.94 10.34 -2.11
C ALA A 539 -4.72 9.52 -3.39
N GLU A 540 -3.85 8.52 -3.35
CA GLU A 540 -3.56 7.61 -4.47
C GLU A 540 -4.34 6.28 -4.42
N THR A 541 -5.31 6.13 -3.51
CA THR A 541 -6.18 4.93 -3.38
C THR A 541 -5.43 3.61 -3.17
N PHE A 542 -4.24 3.67 -2.58
CA PHE A 542 -3.47 2.46 -2.28
C PHE A 542 -4.07 1.73 -1.06
N GLU A 543 -4.24 0.42 -1.19
CA GLU A 543 -4.79 -0.44 -0.14
C GLU A 543 -3.97 -1.74 -0.08
N LYS A 544 -3.23 -1.93 1.02
CA LYS A 544 -2.22 -3.00 1.13
C LYS A 544 -2.81 -4.41 1.02
N PHE A 545 -4.03 -4.60 1.54
CA PHE A 545 -4.70 -5.89 1.56
C PHE A 545 -5.14 -6.33 0.15
N SER A 546 -5.52 -5.38 -0.72
CA SER A 546 -5.77 -5.61 -2.13
C SER A 546 -4.52 -6.10 -2.84
N VAL A 547 -3.36 -5.48 -2.58
CA VAL A 547 -2.08 -5.91 -3.16
C VAL A 547 -1.70 -7.32 -2.66
N ARG A 548 -1.91 -7.61 -1.38
CA ARG A 548 -1.75 -8.95 -0.79
C ARG A 548 -2.68 -9.98 -1.41
N GLY A 549 -3.95 -9.64 -1.63
CA GLY A 549 -4.91 -10.48 -2.35
C GLY A 549 -4.44 -10.81 -3.77
N THR A 550 -3.91 -9.81 -4.50
CA THR A 550 -3.33 -10.03 -5.82
C THR A 550 -2.09 -10.93 -5.76
N CYS A 551 -1.24 -10.77 -4.75
CA CYS A 551 -0.10 -11.66 -4.52
C CYS A 551 -0.55 -13.10 -4.20
N ASN A 552 -1.61 -13.27 -3.41
CA ASN A 552 -2.20 -14.58 -3.11
C ASN A 552 -2.66 -15.27 -4.39
N ASP A 553 -3.45 -14.58 -5.22
CA ASP A 553 -3.96 -15.13 -6.49
C ASP A 553 -2.82 -15.55 -7.42
N LEU A 554 -1.76 -14.73 -7.53
CA LEU A 554 -0.58 -15.04 -8.34
C LEU A 554 0.21 -16.24 -7.80
N LEU A 555 0.51 -16.25 -6.49
CA LEU A 555 1.27 -17.32 -5.86
C LEU A 555 0.51 -18.64 -5.91
N LEU A 556 -0.80 -18.63 -5.64
CA LEU A 556 -1.64 -19.83 -5.73
C LEU A 556 -1.60 -20.43 -7.13
N LEU A 557 -1.76 -19.61 -8.17
CA LEU A 557 -1.69 -20.07 -9.56
C LEU A 557 -0.31 -20.64 -9.91
N LEU A 558 0.78 -20.01 -9.45
CA LEU A 558 2.14 -20.49 -9.70
C LEU A 558 2.41 -21.82 -8.96
N LEU A 559 1.92 -21.97 -7.73
CA LEU A 559 2.15 -23.15 -6.89
C LEU A 559 1.39 -24.40 -7.35
N GLU A 560 0.46 -24.29 -8.30
CA GLU A 560 -0.13 -25.45 -8.99
C GLU A 560 0.91 -26.22 -9.82
N ALA A 561 2.00 -25.56 -10.22
CA ALA A 561 3.10 -26.17 -10.95
C ALA A 561 4.22 -26.71 -10.01
N PRO A 562 4.92 -27.79 -10.41
CA PRO A 562 5.92 -28.42 -9.55
C PRO A 562 7.19 -27.57 -9.33
N GLU A 563 7.60 -26.76 -10.30
CA GLU A 563 8.85 -25.98 -10.19
C GLU A 563 8.75 -24.81 -9.20
N PRO A 564 7.67 -23.99 -9.21
CA PRO A 564 7.41 -23.01 -8.15
C PRO A 564 7.30 -23.63 -6.76
N ALA A 565 6.59 -24.77 -6.64
CA ALA A 565 6.47 -25.49 -5.37
C ALA A 565 7.82 -25.99 -4.85
N ALA A 566 8.66 -26.56 -5.73
CA ALA A 566 10.01 -26.96 -5.39
C ALA A 566 10.90 -25.76 -5.00
N ARG A 567 10.72 -24.60 -5.65
CA ARG A 567 11.44 -23.37 -5.29
C ARG A 567 11.07 -22.90 -3.88
N LEU A 568 9.79 -22.92 -3.53
CA LEU A 568 9.33 -22.58 -2.18
C LEU A 568 9.90 -23.54 -1.12
N GLN A 569 9.93 -24.84 -1.41
CA GLN A 569 10.54 -25.84 -0.53
C GLN A 569 12.04 -25.62 -0.34
N ALA A 570 12.76 -25.27 -1.42
CA ALA A 570 14.18 -24.93 -1.33
C ALA A 570 14.44 -23.69 -0.47
N LEU A 571 13.58 -22.66 -0.57
CA LEU A 571 13.64 -21.47 0.28
C LEU A 571 13.37 -21.80 1.76
N ALA A 572 12.48 -22.76 2.04
CA ALA A 572 12.20 -23.23 3.39
C ALA A 572 13.36 -24.04 3.99
N ALA A 573 14.11 -24.77 3.16
CA ALA A 573 15.28 -25.53 3.59
C ALA A 573 16.49 -24.64 3.90
N ASP A 574 16.69 -23.54 3.17
CA ASP A 574 17.77 -22.57 3.40
C ASP A 574 17.51 -21.71 4.65
N ASP A 575 18.33 -21.86 5.71
CA ASP A 575 18.17 -21.12 6.98
C ASP A 575 18.13 -19.60 6.79
N SER A 576 18.99 -19.06 5.92
CA SER A 576 19.09 -17.62 5.70
C SER A 576 17.84 -17.09 5.01
N ARG A 577 17.39 -17.77 3.95
CA ARG A 577 16.17 -17.40 3.23
C ARG A 577 14.91 -17.65 4.04
N ARG A 578 14.86 -18.73 4.82
CA ARG A 578 13.76 -18.99 5.74
C ARG A 578 13.60 -17.84 6.72
N ALA A 579 14.68 -17.42 7.38
CA ALA A 579 14.65 -16.33 8.35
C ALA A 579 14.37 -14.97 7.69
N SER A 580 14.98 -14.66 6.54
CA SER A 580 14.90 -13.33 5.94
C SER A 580 13.67 -13.09 5.07
N LEU A 581 12.97 -14.15 4.63
CA LEU A 581 11.85 -14.05 3.67
C LEU A 581 10.61 -14.80 4.14
N LEU A 582 10.73 -16.09 4.49
CA LEU A 582 9.56 -16.92 4.75
C LEU A 582 8.96 -16.73 6.14
N VAL A 583 9.78 -16.44 7.15
CA VAL A 583 9.30 -16.07 8.49
C VAL A 583 8.50 -14.75 8.44
N PRO A 584 9.01 -13.65 7.84
CA PRO A 584 8.22 -12.43 7.62
C PRO A 584 6.92 -12.68 6.85
N LEU A 585 6.99 -13.45 5.75
CA LEU A 585 5.78 -13.85 5.00
C LEU A 585 4.77 -14.58 5.90
N GLY A 586 5.24 -15.51 6.75
CA GLY A 586 4.39 -16.23 7.68
C GLY A 586 3.66 -15.32 8.68
N HIS A 587 4.38 -14.36 9.27
CA HIS A 587 3.77 -13.33 10.12
C HIS A 587 2.73 -12.51 9.36
N ALA A 588 3.13 -11.95 8.20
CA ALA A 588 2.25 -11.13 7.37
C ALA A 588 0.96 -11.86 6.92
N LEU A 589 1.04 -13.15 6.60
CA LEU A 589 -0.13 -13.98 6.26
C LEU A 589 -1.07 -14.16 7.46
N LEU A 590 -0.52 -14.47 8.63
CA LEU A 590 -1.27 -14.65 9.87
C LEU A 590 -1.95 -13.34 10.31
N ASP A 591 -1.24 -12.22 10.24
CA ASP A 591 -1.75 -10.90 10.60
C ASP A 591 -2.83 -10.42 9.63
N THR A 592 -2.62 -10.62 8.33
CA THR A 592 -3.61 -10.32 7.28
C THR A 592 -4.89 -11.10 7.51
N LEU A 593 -4.75 -12.41 7.74
CA LEU A 593 -5.88 -13.28 7.96
C LEU A 593 -6.70 -12.84 9.18
N LEU A 594 -6.03 -12.55 10.31
CA LEU A 594 -6.68 -12.07 11.53
C LEU A 594 -7.44 -10.76 11.32
N TYR A 595 -6.77 -9.74 10.80
CA TYR A 595 -7.37 -8.43 10.57
C TYR A 595 -8.58 -8.50 9.63
N GLU A 596 -8.44 -9.16 8.48
CA GLU A 596 -9.48 -9.17 7.45
C GLU A 596 -10.75 -9.88 7.92
N LEU A 597 -10.62 -10.97 8.68
CA LEU A 597 -11.79 -11.65 9.23
C LEU A 597 -12.45 -10.81 10.31
N GLU A 598 -11.70 -10.31 11.30
CA GLU A 598 -12.26 -9.49 12.39
C GLU A 598 -13.00 -8.27 11.85
N GLU A 599 -12.38 -7.54 10.92
CA GLU A 599 -12.95 -6.34 10.34
C GLU A 599 -14.18 -6.68 9.47
N ALA A 600 -14.14 -7.74 8.67
CA ALA A 600 -15.31 -8.18 7.90
C ALA A 600 -16.50 -8.53 8.80
N LEU A 601 -16.26 -9.31 9.86
CA LEU A 601 -17.31 -9.73 10.80
C LEU A 601 -17.89 -8.53 11.56
N LYS A 602 -17.04 -7.56 11.92
CA LYS A 602 -17.48 -6.30 12.52
C LYS A 602 -18.42 -5.53 11.59
N ARG A 603 -18.06 -5.36 10.31
CA ARG A 603 -18.94 -4.68 9.33
C ARG A 603 -20.25 -5.42 9.08
N ILE A 604 -20.23 -6.76 9.07
CA ILE A 604 -21.45 -7.57 9.01
C ILE A 604 -22.32 -7.33 10.26
N ALA A 605 -21.73 -7.32 11.45
CA ALA A 605 -22.47 -7.08 12.69
C ALA A 605 -23.08 -5.67 12.73
N GLU A 606 -22.36 -4.64 12.28
CA GLU A 606 -22.86 -3.26 12.15
C GLU A 606 -24.09 -3.20 11.23
N ASN A 607 -24.03 -3.84 10.07
CA ASN A 607 -25.15 -3.89 9.14
C ASN A 607 -26.32 -4.71 9.70
N ASN A 608 -26.07 -5.83 10.38
CA ASN A 608 -27.10 -6.61 11.06
C ASN A 608 -27.85 -5.79 12.13
N LYS A 609 -27.15 -4.90 12.86
CA LYS A 609 -27.78 -3.96 13.81
C LYS A 609 -28.70 -2.97 13.07
N LYS A 610 -28.26 -2.43 11.93
CA LYS A 610 -29.07 -1.52 11.09
C LYS A 610 -30.31 -2.23 10.53
N ASP A 611 -30.17 -3.48 10.07
CA ASP A 611 -31.28 -4.30 9.61
C ASP A 611 -32.29 -4.59 10.73
N ALA A 612 -31.82 -4.85 11.95
CA ALA A 612 -32.68 -5.05 13.12
C ALA A 612 -33.44 -3.76 13.49
N ALA A 613 -32.79 -2.59 13.42
CA ALA A 613 -33.43 -1.31 13.67
C ALA A 613 -34.48 -0.97 12.61
N ALA A 614 -34.20 -1.26 11.33
CA ALA A 614 -35.17 -1.11 10.24
C ALA A 614 -36.39 -2.04 10.43
N ALA A 615 -36.16 -3.30 10.82
CA ALA A 615 -37.23 -4.25 11.11
C ALA A 615 -38.09 -3.84 12.33
N ALA A 616 -37.53 -3.05 13.25
CA ALA A 616 -38.23 -2.48 14.40
C ALA A 616 -39.00 -1.18 14.10
N GLY A 617 -39.15 -0.81 12.81
CA GLY A 617 -39.91 0.37 12.37
C GLY A 617 -39.06 1.63 12.12
N GLY A 618 -37.74 1.50 12.12
CA GLY A 618 -36.81 2.56 11.69
C GLY A 618 -36.75 2.72 10.15
N PRO A 619 -36.00 3.72 9.64
CA PRO A 619 -35.78 3.88 8.21
C PRO A 619 -35.09 2.64 7.61
N PRO A 620 -35.32 2.30 6.32
CA PRO A 620 -34.70 1.13 5.71
C PRO A 620 -33.18 1.25 5.71
N ALA A 621 -32.48 0.20 6.16
CA ALA A 621 -31.02 0.20 6.30
C ALA A 621 -30.27 0.56 5.01
N GLU A 622 -30.84 0.24 3.85
CA GLU A 622 -30.29 0.55 2.51
C GLU A 622 -30.19 2.05 2.21
N HIS A 623 -30.90 2.91 2.95
CA HIS A 623 -30.83 4.38 2.78
C HIS A 623 -29.63 5.02 3.50
N ASP A 624 -28.93 4.27 4.36
CA ASP A 624 -27.71 4.73 5.01
C ASP A 624 -26.52 4.58 4.02
N PRO A 625 -25.80 5.68 3.68
CA PRO A 625 -24.64 5.63 2.78
C PRO A 625 -23.56 4.63 3.22
N ALA A 626 -23.39 4.41 4.52
CA ALA A 626 -22.42 3.48 5.07
C ALA A 626 -22.82 2.01 4.87
N TYR A 627 -24.12 1.71 4.69
CA TYR A 627 -24.61 0.33 4.55
C TYR A 627 -24.03 -0.36 3.30
N SER A 628 -24.18 0.27 2.13
CA SER A 628 -23.69 -0.27 0.85
C SER A 628 -22.16 -0.35 0.82
N HIS A 629 -21.49 0.65 1.40
CA HIS A 629 -20.04 0.65 1.55
C HIS A 629 -19.57 -0.54 2.40
N ASN A 630 -20.17 -0.75 3.57
CA ASN A 630 -19.87 -1.87 4.46
C ASN A 630 -20.06 -3.23 3.77
N VAL A 631 -21.12 -3.41 2.98
CA VAL A 631 -21.33 -4.65 2.19
C VAL A 631 -20.19 -4.88 1.20
N GLY A 632 -19.84 -3.85 0.42
CA GLY A 632 -18.77 -3.96 -0.57
C GLY A 632 -17.41 -4.23 0.07
N TYR A 633 -17.11 -3.55 1.17
CA TYR A 633 -15.85 -3.66 1.88
C TYR A 633 -15.69 -5.02 2.57
N ALA A 634 -16.68 -5.46 3.35
CA ALA A 634 -16.67 -6.77 4.00
C ALA A 634 -16.57 -7.93 2.99
N ARG A 635 -17.27 -7.83 1.85
CA ARG A 635 -17.15 -8.82 0.76
C ARG A 635 -15.72 -8.88 0.20
N SER A 636 -15.03 -7.75 0.12
CA SER A 636 -13.63 -7.70 -0.32
C SER A 636 -12.71 -8.37 0.70
N LEU A 637 -12.83 -8.00 1.97
CA LEU A 637 -12.05 -8.57 3.07
C LEU A 637 -12.21 -10.10 3.19
N LEU A 638 -13.44 -10.61 3.14
CA LEU A 638 -13.70 -12.06 3.19
C LEU A 638 -13.10 -12.81 2.01
N ARG A 639 -13.11 -12.20 0.82
CA ARG A 639 -12.48 -12.79 -0.37
C ARG A 639 -10.97 -12.90 -0.17
N THR A 640 -10.34 -11.84 0.33
CA THR A 640 -8.90 -11.83 0.58
C THR A 640 -8.54 -12.81 1.70
N ALA A 641 -9.29 -12.85 2.81
CA ALA A 641 -9.06 -13.79 3.91
C ALA A 641 -9.13 -15.25 3.42
N GLY A 642 -10.11 -15.55 2.57
CA GLY A 642 -10.22 -16.86 1.91
C GLY A 642 -9.04 -17.19 0.99
N SER A 643 -8.50 -16.20 0.26
CA SER A 643 -7.30 -16.38 -0.57
C SER A 643 -6.03 -16.57 0.26
N THR A 644 -5.88 -15.84 1.37
CA THR A 644 -4.76 -15.94 2.32
C THR A 644 -4.72 -17.33 2.94
N LEU A 645 -5.87 -17.84 3.39
CA LEU A 645 -5.95 -19.17 3.98
C LEU A 645 -5.67 -20.29 2.96
N LYS A 646 -6.10 -20.12 1.71
CA LYS A 646 -5.73 -21.04 0.60
C LYS A 646 -4.23 -21.04 0.36
N LEU A 647 -3.59 -19.87 0.38
CA LEU A 647 -2.13 -19.77 0.21
C LEU A 647 -1.39 -20.45 1.37
N MET A 648 -1.81 -20.19 2.62
CA MET A 648 -1.27 -20.88 3.80
C MET A 648 -1.39 -22.40 3.67
N LYS A 649 -2.54 -22.90 3.20
CA LYS A 649 -2.75 -24.33 2.91
C LYS A 649 -1.81 -24.86 1.82
N ALA A 650 -1.58 -24.09 0.76
CA ALA A 650 -0.63 -24.46 -0.28
C ALA A 650 0.83 -24.51 0.25
N ILE A 651 1.22 -23.58 1.10
CA ILE A 651 2.53 -23.57 1.78
C ILE A 651 2.66 -24.80 2.70
N ALA A 652 1.65 -25.04 3.54
CA ALA A 652 1.57 -26.18 4.47
C ALA A 652 1.37 -27.54 3.77
N ALA A 653 1.23 -27.58 2.44
CA ALA A 653 1.15 -28.84 1.70
C ALA A 653 2.46 -29.62 1.71
N SER A 654 3.59 -28.94 1.93
CA SER A 654 4.91 -29.56 2.11
C SER A 654 5.28 -29.69 3.58
N SER A 655 6.07 -30.71 3.94
CA SER A 655 6.55 -30.90 5.31
C SER A 655 7.38 -29.71 5.82
N ALA A 656 8.21 -29.11 4.95
CA ALA A 656 9.02 -27.93 5.27
C ALA A 656 8.16 -26.68 5.50
N GLY A 657 7.14 -26.45 4.67
CA GLY A 657 6.22 -25.32 4.84
C GLY A 657 5.28 -25.48 6.04
N ALA A 658 4.85 -26.71 6.35
CA ALA A 658 4.11 -26.98 7.58
C ALA A 658 4.98 -26.79 8.82
N ALA A 659 6.25 -27.23 8.77
CA ALA A 659 7.22 -27.02 9.85
C ALA A 659 7.54 -25.53 10.08
N LEU A 660 7.53 -24.70 9.03
CA LEU A 660 7.71 -23.25 9.13
C LEU A 660 6.65 -22.61 10.04
N LEU A 661 5.37 -22.94 9.85
CA LEU A 661 4.26 -22.41 10.66
C LEU A 661 4.18 -23.04 12.06
N ALA A 662 4.72 -24.25 12.22
CA ALA A 662 4.66 -25.03 13.46
C ALA A 662 5.83 -24.78 14.42
N ALA A 663 6.91 -24.14 13.98
CA ALA A 663 8.13 -23.92 14.77
C ALA A 663 8.32 -22.45 15.15
N ALA A 664 9.12 -22.20 16.20
CA ALA A 664 9.54 -20.84 16.52
C ALA A 664 10.28 -20.16 15.34
N PRO A 665 10.05 -18.85 15.08
CA PRO A 665 9.26 -17.90 15.88
C PRO A 665 7.74 -17.88 15.57
N LEU A 666 7.25 -18.65 14.59
CA LEU A 666 5.86 -18.57 14.14
C LEU A 666 4.87 -19.38 14.97
N ALA A 667 5.32 -20.46 15.65
CA ALA A 667 4.44 -21.36 16.40
C ALA A 667 3.46 -20.65 17.35
N GLY A 668 3.97 -19.67 18.12
CA GLY A 668 3.15 -18.85 19.02
C GLY A 668 2.06 -18.07 18.27
N ARG A 669 2.43 -17.40 17.18
CA ARG A 669 1.51 -16.63 16.32
C ARG A 669 0.47 -17.52 15.66
N THR A 670 0.87 -18.69 15.15
CA THR A 670 -0.03 -19.66 14.53
C THR A 670 -1.06 -20.18 15.54
N ALA A 671 -0.65 -20.49 16.77
CA ALA A 671 -1.55 -20.91 17.85
C ALA A 671 -2.56 -19.81 18.19
N ALA A 672 -2.04 -18.60 18.41
CA ALA A 672 -2.78 -17.36 18.66
C ALA A 672 -3.90 -17.09 17.65
N VAL A 673 -3.55 -17.04 16.36
CA VAL A 673 -4.53 -16.80 15.29
C VAL A 673 -5.54 -17.94 15.20
N SER A 674 -5.10 -19.19 15.35
CA SER A 674 -6.01 -20.35 15.31
C SER A 674 -7.07 -20.28 16.42
N ILE A 675 -6.66 -19.99 17.66
CA ILE A 675 -7.56 -19.85 18.81
C ILE A 675 -8.58 -18.74 18.56
N THR A 676 -8.10 -17.58 18.13
CA THR A 676 -8.95 -16.40 17.88
C THR A 676 -9.98 -16.69 16.79
N PHE A 677 -9.56 -17.33 15.69
CA PHE A 677 -10.47 -17.75 14.63
C PHE A 677 -11.52 -18.74 15.10
N PHE A 678 -11.14 -19.74 15.90
CA PHE A 678 -12.09 -20.70 16.44
C PHE A 678 -13.11 -20.01 17.34
N ASP A 679 -12.72 -19.02 18.13
CA ASP A 679 -13.66 -18.23 18.93
C ASP A 679 -14.57 -17.35 18.06
N LEU A 680 -14.03 -16.67 17.04
CA LEU A 680 -14.83 -15.86 16.11
C LEU A 680 -15.90 -16.70 15.36
N LEU A 681 -15.53 -17.87 14.87
CA LEU A 681 -16.42 -18.72 14.05
C LEU A 681 -17.32 -19.64 14.88
N CYS A 682 -16.83 -20.12 16.02
CA CYS A 682 -17.48 -21.18 16.80
C CYS A 682 -17.72 -20.82 18.27
N GLY A 683 -17.27 -19.65 18.75
CA GLY A 683 -17.51 -19.15 20.09
C GLY A 683 -18.99 -18.80 20.36
N ARG A 684 -19.25 -18.09 21.46
CA ARG A 684 -20.62 -17.69 21.83
C ARG A 684 -21.21 -16.64 20.88
N ARG A 685 -20.35 -15.76 20.35
CA ARG A 685 -20.70 -14.65 19.43
C ARG A 685 -21.04 -15.09 18.01
N SER A 686 -20.73 -16.33 17.62
CA SER A 686 -21.05 -16.82 16.27
C SER A 686 -22.55 -16.93 16.00
N LEU A 687 -23.39 -16.92 17.04
CA LEU A 687 -24.84 -16.87 16.94
C LEU A 687 -25.36 -15.54 16.37
N ASP A 688 -24.61 -14.45 16.54
CA ASP A 688 -24.94 -13.10 16.03
C ASP A 688 -24.47 -12.85 14.60
N LEU A 689 -23.60 -13.74 14.08
CA LEU A 689 -23.04 -13.69 12.72
C LEU A 689 -23.97 -14.25 11.64
N LYS A 690 -25.23 -14.55 11.96
CA LYS A 690 -26.21 -14.97 10.94
C LYS A 690 -26.45 -13.81 9.98
N VAL A 691 -25.93 -13.91 8.76
CA VAL A 691 -26.24 -12.97 7.69
C VAL A 691 -27.75 -12.99 7.43
N ARG A 692 -28.42 -11.85 7.66
CA ARG A 692 -29.84 -11.69 7.35
C ARG A 692 -29.96 -11.25 5.89
N ALA A 693 -30.81 -11.93 5.11
CA ALA A 693 -31.12 -11.49 3.75
C ALA A 693 -31.96 -10.19 3.82
N THR A 694 -31.58 -9.16 3.05
CA THR A 694 -32.30 -7.88 3.03
C THR A 694 -33.42 -7.83 1.99
N GLY A 695 -34.48 -7.08 2.32
CA GLY A 695 -35.47 -6.57 1.35
C GLY A 695 -36.34 -7.62 0.65
N ALA A 696 -36.98 -7.22 -0.46
CA ALA A 696 -37.95 -8.02 -1.23
C ALA A 696 -37.45 -9.41 -1.67
N ALA A 697 -36.15 -9.70 -1.57
CA ALA A 697 -35.57 -11.03 -1.75
C ALA A 697 -35.97 -12.04 -0.64
N ALA A 698 -36.40 -11.57 0.53
CA ALA A 698 -36.94 -12.42 1.60
C ALA A 698 -38.27 -13.11 1.21
N ALA A 699 -38.98 -12.59 0.20
CA ALA A 699 -40.26 -13.16 -0.25
C ALA A 699 -40.11 -14.43 -1.11
N SER A 700 -38.90 -14.78 -1.57
CA SER A 700 -38.62 -16.03 -2.28
C SER A 700 -37.51 -16.82 -1.57
N ALA A 701 -37.89 -17.57 -0.53
CA ALA A 701 -37.02 -18.35 0.34
C ALA A 701 -36.22 -19.50 -0.34
N ALA A 702 -36.03 -19.48 -1.65
CA ALA A 702 -35.31 -20.50 -2.41
C ALA A 702 -34.00 -20.02 -3.08
N SER A 703 -33.68 -18.71 -3.10
CA SER A 703 -32.42 -18.25 -3.73
C SER A 703 -31.86 -16.90 -3.26
N ALA A 704 -32.11 -16.47 -2.01
CA ALA A 704 -31.49 -15.25 -1.50
C ALA A 704 -29.98 -15.48 -1.28
N SER A 705 -29.14 -15.08 -2.23
CA SER A 705 -27.68 -15.16 -2.12
C SER A 705 -27.19 -14.20 -1.03
N ASP A 706 -26.35 -14.70 -0.13
CA ASP A 706 -25.64 -13.88 0.86
C ASP A 706 -24.95 -12.67 0.19
N PRO A 707 -25.28 -11.42 0.57
CA PRO A 707 -24.69 -10.23 -0.02
C PRO A 707 -23.19 -10.10 0.28
N TYR A 708 -22.66 -10.73 1.31
CA TYR A 708 -21.24 -10.71 1.68
C TYR A 708 -20.45 -11.86 1.05
N GLY A 709 -21.11 -12.93 0.61
CA GLY A 709 -20.45 -14.16 0.15
C GLY A 709 -19.67 -14.86 1.27
N PHE A 710 -20.17 -14.78 2.51
CA PHE A 710 -19.55 -15.31 3.70
C PHE A 710 -19.82 -16.82 3.85
N ASP A 711 -18.76 -17.63 3.73
CA ASP A 711 -18.81 -19.08 3.95
C ASP A 711 -17.96 -19.48 5.18
N PRO A 712 -18.52 -19.40 6.40
CA PRO A 712 -17.79 -19.74 7.62
C PRO A 712 -17.39 -21.22 7.66
N ARG A 713 -18.10 -22.11 6.96
CA ARG A 713 -17.79 -23.55 6.95
C ARG A 713 -16.51 -23.82 6.19
N SER A 714 -16.37 -23.23 5.00
CA SER A 714 -15.16 -23.35 4.17
C SER A 714 -13.92 -22.76 4.86
N LEU A 715 -14.09 -21.62 5.55
CA LEU A 715 -13.03 -21.01 6.35
C LEU A 715 -12.61 -21.93 7.51
N LEU A 716 -13.58 -22.46 8.28
CA LEU A 716 -13.30 -23.38 9.39
C LEU A 716 -12.59 -24.66 8.92
N ALA A 717 -13.06 -25.26 7.82
CA ALA A 717 -12.46 -26.45 7.24
C ALA A 717 -11.00 -26.20 6.83
N SER A 718 -10.74 -25.09 6.14
CA SER A 718 -9.41 -24.74 5.65
C SER A 718 -8.44 -24.44 6.80
N LEU A 719 -8.90 -23.78 7.86
CA LEU A 719 -8.09 -23.51 9.04
C LEU A 719 -7.71 -24.80 9.78
N CYS A 720 -8.68 -25.69 10.01
CA CYS A 720 -8.39 -26.98 10.63
C CYS A 720 -7.41 -27.81 9.79
N ASP A 721 -7.54 -27.83 8.46
CA ASP A 721 -6.60 -28.54 7.58
C ASP A 721 -5.17 -27.97 7.68
N VAL A 722 -5.01 -26.63 7.69
CA VAL A 722 -3.70 -25.99 7.90
C VAL A 722 -3.13 -26.38 9.27
N LEU A 723 -3.93 -26.26 10.34
CA LEU A 723 -3.51 -26.55 11.70
C LEU A 723 -3.04 -28.00 11.86
N LEU A 724 -3.82 -28.95 11.35
CA LEU A 724 -3.49 -30.38 11.44
C LEU A 724 -2.24 -30.73 10.62
N ARG A 725 -2.04 -30.13 9.44
CA ARG A 725 -0.80 -30.28 8.67
C ARG A 725 0.42 -29.77 9.45
N CYS A 726 0.29 -28.63 10.13
CA CYS A 726 1.34 -28.08 10.97
C CYS A 726 1.66 -29.00 12.16
N ILE A 727 0.63 -29.56 12.81
CA ILE A 727 0.80 -30.53 13.92
C ILE A 727 1.41 -31.84 13.45
N GLY A 728 1.03 -32.32 12.26
CA GLY A 728 1.61 -33.51 11.64
C GLY A 728 3.02 -33.31 11.07
N SER A 729 3.56 -32.08 11.12
CA SER A 729 4.92 -31.80 10.70
C SER A 729 5.94 -32.32 11.72
N GLY A 730 7.20 -32.48 11.30
CA GLY A 730 8.30 -32.88 12.21
C GLY A 730 8.61 -31.87 13.34
N ARG A 731 7.87 -30.75 13.41
CA ARG A 731 8.01 -29.69 14.43
C ARG A 731 6.67 -29.40 15.14
N GLY A 732 5.64 -30.23 14.95
CA GLY A 732 4.29 -29.98 15.47
C GLY A 732 4.18 -29.91 16.99
N ASP A 733 5.11 -30.52 17.73
CA ASP A 733 5.12 -30.46 19.20
C ASP A 733 5.36 -29.04 19.74
N GLU A 734 6.10 -28.19 19.02
CA GLU A 734 6.27 -26.78 19.39
C GLU A 734 4.95 -26.01 19.27
N LEU A 735 4.19 -26.24 18.20
CA LEU A 735 2.87 -25.65 18.02
C LEU A 735 1.86 -26.15 19.05
N VAL A 736 1.89 -27.44 19.40
CA VAL A 736 1.03 -27.98 20.47
C VAL A 736 1.41 -27.40 21.83
N GLY A 737 2.71 -27.24 22.10
CA GLY A 737 3.20 -26.54 23.29
C GLY A 737 2.72 -25.09 23.32
N ALA A 738 2.80 -24.37 22.20
CA ALA A 738 2.30 -23.00 22.08
C ALA A 738 0.78 -22.90 22.29
N LEU A 739 -0.01 -23.82 21.73
CA LEU A 739 -1.45 -23.90 21.97
C LEU A 739 -1.77 -24.17 23.45
N ALA A 740 -1.04 -25.08 24.09
CA ALA A 740 -1.25 -25.41 25.50
C ALA A 740 -0.84 -24.27 26.45
N ALA A 741 0.18 -23.49 26.08
CA ALA A 741 0.64 -22.33 26.84
C ALA A 741 -0.20 -21.07 26.59
N ALA A 742 -1.04 -21.05 25.54
CA ALA A 742 -1.86 -19.90 25.22
C ALA A 742 -2.97 -19.72 26.27
N ASP A 743 -2.88 -18.65 27.05
CA ASP A 743 -3.84 -18.38 28.13
C ASP A 743 -5.30 -18.30 27.59
N ASP A 744 -5.50 -17.93 26.31
CA ASP A 744 -6.81 -17.70 25.68
C ASP A 744 -7.49 -18.96 25.11
N LEU A 745 -6.84 -20.12 25.18
CA LEU A 745 -7.41 -21.37 24.67
C LEU A 745 -8.64 -21.82 25.50
N ASP A 746 -9.82 -21.79 24.90
CA ASP A 746 -11.03 -22.43 25.45
C ASP A 746 -11.24 -23.82 24.83
N LEU A 747 -11.00 -24.87 25.62
CA LEU A 747 -11.21 -26.26 25.21
C LEU A 747 -12.68 -26.56 24.85
N ALA A 748 -13.66 -25.82 25.40
CA ALA A 748 -15.07 -25.98 25.03
C ALA A 748 -15.32 -25.51 23.59
N VAL A 749 -14.70 -24.40 23.17
CA VAL A 749 -14.77 -23.92 21.78
C VAL A 749 -14.14 -24.95 20.84
N LEU A 750 -12.97 -25.49 21.17
CA LEU A 750 -12.31 -26.49 20.33
C LEU A 750 -13.11 -27.80 20.21
N ARG A 751 -13.78 -28.24 21.28
CA ARG A 751 -14.73 -29.38 21.22
C ARG A 751 -15.91 -29.07 20.31
N LYS A 752 -16.45 -27.84 20.36
CA LYS A 752 -17.52 -27.39 19.47
C LYS A 752 -17.08 -27.36 18.01
N VAL A 753 -15.84 -26.91 17.74
CA VAL A 753 -15.22 -27.00 16.40
C VAL A 753 -15.20 -28.44 15.91
N ALA A 754 -14.67 -29.38 16.69
CA ALA A 754 -14.62 -30.79 16.31
C ALA A 754 -16.02 -31.36 16.03
N ALA A 755 -17.02 -31.03 16.85
CA ALA A 755 -18.40 -31.45 16.64
C ALA A 755 -19.02 -30.88 15.35
N ILE A 756 -18.79 -29.60 15.04
CA ILE A 756 -19.29 -28.96 13.81
C ILE A 756 -18.64 -29.60 12.58
N VAL A 757 -17.31 -29.75 12.59
CA VAL A 757 -16.55 -30.31 11.48
C VAL A 757 -16.96 -31.75 11.19
N ALA A 758 -17.18 -32.57 12.23
CA ALA A 758 -17.65 -33.94 12.10
C ALA A 758 -19.10 -34.01 11.58
N ARG A 759 -20.01 -33.20 12.14
CA ARG A 759 -21.44 -33.19 11.78
C ARG A 759 -21.68 -32.75 10.35
N GLU A 760 -20.95 -31.75 9.88
CA GLU A 760 -21.13 -31.16 8.55
C GLU A 760 -20.20 -31.79 7.50
N HIS A 761 -19.44 -32.84 7.85
CA HIS A 761 -18.50 -33.54 6.97
C HIS A 761 -17.45 -32.62 6.31
N LEU A 762 -16.90 -31.66 7.06
CA LEU A 762 -16.00 -30.64 6.52
C LEU A 762 -14.55 -31.13 6.32
N LEU A 763 -14.16 -32.21 6.99
CA LEU A 763 -12.82 -32.82 6.89
C LEU A 763 -12.90 -34.32 6.63
N PRO A 764 -11.86 -34.92 6.00
CA PRO A 764 -11.77 -36.37 5.85
C PRO A 764 -11.61 -37.06 7.21
N HIS A 765 -12.01 -38.34 7.28
CA HIS A 765 -12.02 -39.10 8.54
C HIS A 765 -10.67 -39.15 9.25
N ALA A 766 -9.55 -39.28 8.51
CA ALA A 766 -8.21 -39.27 9.09
C ALA A 766 -7.89 -37.96 9.85
N ALA A 767 -8.28 -36.82 9.28
CA ALA A 767 -8.08 -35.51 9.90
C ALA A 767 -8.97 -35.31 11.15
N LEU A 768 -10.17 -35.90 11.17
CA LEU A 768 -11.02 -35.90 12.37
C LEU A 768 -10.35 -36.65 13.54
N VAL A 769 -9.74 -37.80 13.26
CA VAL A 769 -9.00 -38.58 14.27
C VAL A 769 -7.81 -37.79 14.83
N GLU A 770 -7.08 -37.07 13.97
CA GLU A 770 -5.98 -36.20 14.39
C GLU A 770 -6.48 -35.02 15.25
N LEU A 771 -7.61 -34.41 14.90
CA LEU A 771 -8.23 -33.34 15.68
C LEU A 771 -8.68 -33.83 17.07
N GLU A 772 -9.24 -35.02 17.17
CA GLU A 772 -9.58 -35.66 18.45
C GLU A 772 -8.33 -36.02 19.26
N ALA A 773 -7.23 -36.41 18.61
CA ALA A 773 -5.95 -36.64 19.27
C ALA A 773 -5.35 -35.34 19.83
N LEU A 774 -5.42 -34.24 19.07
CA LEU A 774 -5.02 -32.90 19.53
C LEU A 774 -5.81 -32.48 20.78
N LEU A 775 -7.14 -32.63 20.76
CA LEU A 775 -8.00 -32.32 21.89
C LEU A 775 -7.60 -33.07 23.16
N ARG A 776 -7.27 -34.36 23.04
CA ARG A 776 -6.78 -35.17 24.17
C ARG A 776 -5.44 -34.67 24.70
N ARG A 777 -4.49 -34.34 23.80
CA ARG A 777 -3.17 -33.80 24.17
C ARG A 777 -3.29 -32.47 24.92
N LEU A 778 -4.12 -31.56 24.43
CA LEU A 778 -4.33 -30.25 25.06
C LEU A 778 -5.08 -30.38 26.40
N SER A 779 -6.06 -31.29 26.50
CA SER A 779 -6.76 -31.54 27.78
C SER A 779 -5.80 -32.10 28.84
N ALA A 780 -4.93 -33.04 28.47
CA ALA A 780 -3.92 -33.59 29.37
C ALA A 780 -2.89 -32.54 29.82
N ALA A 781 -2.48 -31.62 28.93
CA ALA A 781 -1.60 -30.52 29.27
C ALA A 781 -2.24 -29.53 30.25
N ALA A 782 -3.54 -29.24 30.10
CA ALA A 782 -4.29 -28.38 31.01
C ALA A 782 -4.44 -29.00 32.42
N GLU A 783 -4.59 -30.32 32.52
CA GLU A 783 -4.68 -31.05 33.80
C GLU A 783 -3.31 -31.21 34.49
N GLY A 784 -2.21 -31.32 33.72
CA GLY A 784 -0.85 -31.48 34.24
C GLY A 784 -0.17 -30.18 34.73
N GLY A 785 -0.66 -29.01 34.31
CA GLY A 785 -0.09 -27.70 34.66
C GLY A 785 -0.32 -27.21 36.10
N GLY A 786 -1.10 -27.95 36.90
CA GLY A 786 -1.44 -27.60 38.29
C GLY A 786 -0.47 -28.09 39.38
N ALA A 787 0.57 -28.85 39.03
CA ALA A 787 1.49 -29.41 40.03
C ALA A 787 2.93 -29.48 39.48
N GLY A 788 3.69 -28.41 39.66
CA GLY A 788 5.09 -28.31 39.22
C GLY A 788 5.96 -27.54 40.20
N GLY A 789 6.05 -28.01 41.44
CA GLY A 789 6.96 -27.41 42.43
C GLY A 789 6.90 -28.02 43.84
N ALA A 790 7.05 -29.34 44.00
CA ALA A 790 7.69 -29.97 45.17
C ALA A 790 7.64 -31.50 45.10
N ALA A 791 8.63 -32.11 45.73
CA ALA A 791 9.03 -33.51 45.73
C ALA A 791 7.97 -34.59 46.07
N ALA A 792 8.23 -35.76 45.49
CA ALA A 792 7.90 -37.13 45.88
C ALA A 792 7.19 -37.37 47.24
N ALA A 793 6.00 -38.00 47.18
CA ALA A 793 5.59 -39.09 48.07
C ALA A 793 4.40 -39.87 47.47
N SER A 794 4.48 -41.19 47.54
CA SER A 794 3.55 -42.22 47.07
C SER A 794 2.26 -42.35 47.88
N SER A 795 1.12 -42.68 47.23
CA SER A 795 0.23 -43.85 47.52
C SER A 795 -1.19 -43.65 46.93
N PRO A 796 -1.90 -44.70 46.48
CA PRO A 796 -3.02 -44.61 45.53
C PRO A 796 -4.39 -44.76 46.20
N LEU A 797 -5.43 -44.14 45.62
CA LEU A 797 -6.82 -44.62 45.76
C LEU A 797 -7.58 -44.37 44.45
N GLU A 798 -7.94 -45.48 43.82
CA GLU A 798 -8.91 -45.60 42.72
C GLU A 798 -10.34 -45.34 43.23
N GLY A 799 -11.21 -44.82 42.34
CA GLY A 799 -12.65 -44.73 42.58
C GLY A 799 -13.38 -44.00 41.46
N GLY A 800 -14.11 -44.74 40.63
CA GLY A 800 -14.69 -44.28 39.36
C GLY A 800 -15.90 -43.32 39.42
N VAL A 801 -16.07 -42.63 38.28
CA VAL A 801 -17.31 -42.25 37.57
C VAL A 801 -18.40 -41.45 38.32
N ALA A 802 -18.61 -40.19 37.91
CA ALA A 802 -19.94 -39.67 37.53
C ALA A 802 -19.85 -38.26 36.91
N ALA A 803 -20.43 -38.13 35.71
CA ALA A 803 -20.79 -36.86 35.11
C ALA A 803 -22.08 -36.33 35.78
N ALA A 804 -22.02 -35.13 36.37
CA ALA A 804 -23.13 -34.18 36.56
C ALA A 804 -22.69 -33.01 37.45
N GLY A 805 -22.97 -31.76 37.05
CA GLY A 805 -22.94 -30.60 37.95
C GLY A 805 -21.90 -29.52 37.63
N GLY A 806 -21.97 -28.91 36.44
CA GLY A 806 -21.29 -27.65 36.16
C GLY A 806 -22.18 -26.47 36.54
N ASP A 807 -22.02 -25.97 37.76
CA ASP A 807 -22.35 -24.58 38.18
C ASP A 807 -21.89 -24.33 39.63
N ALA A 808 -21.85 -25.35 40.49
CA ALA A 808 -21.53 -25.19 41.91
C ALA A 808 -20.02 -25.03 42.25
N SER A 809 -19.11 -25.30 41.32
CA SER A 809 -17.65 -25.30 41.58
C SER A 809 -17.01 -23.90 41.44
N ALA A 810 -17.50 -23.09 40.50
CA ALA A 810 -17.02 -21.72 40.30
C ALA A 810 -17.49 -20.78 41.43
N ASP A 811 -18.75 -20.91 41.86
CA ASP A 811 -19.28 -20.15 43.00
C ASP A 811 -18.61 -20.51 44.33
N ALA A 812 -18.24 -21.78 44.54
CA ALA A 812 -17.50 -22.19 45.73
C ALA A 812 -16.04 -21.68 45.73
N THR A 813 -15.43 -21.55 44.55
CA THR A 813 -14.08 -20.98 44.39
C THR A 813 -14.10 -19.46 44.51
N LEU A 814 -15.13 -18.81 43.95
CA LEU A 814 -15.44 -17.39 44.13
C LEU A 814 -15.66 -17.07 45.60
N ALA A 815 -16.51 -17.83 46.31
CA ALA A 815 -16.75 -17.63 47.74
C ALA A 815 -15.50 -17.89 48.59
N ARG A 816 -14.61 -18.81 48.19
CA ARG A 816 -13.31 -19.03 48.84
C ARG A 816 -12.35 -17.88 48.61
N LEU A 817 -12.22 -17.40 47.38
CA LEU A 817 -11.37 -16.25 47.03
C LEU A 817 -11.93 -14.97 47.66
N GLU A 818 -13.24 -14.73 47.64
CA GLU A 818 -13.91 -13.61 48.32
C GLU A 818 -13.71 -13.68 49.85
N ALA A 819 -13.71 -14.89 50.43
CA ALA A 819 -13.42 -15.10 51.84
C ALA A 819 -11.92 -14.92 52.19
N GLU A 820 -10.99 -15.33 51.31
CA GLU A 820 -9.54 -15.12 51.48
C GLU A 820 -9.11 -13.66 51.22
N LEU A 821 -9.76 -12.97 50.28
CA LEU A 821 -9.41 -11.63 49.83
C LEU A 821 -10.04 -10.52 50.69
N GLY A 822 -11.10 -10.82 51.44
CA GLY A 822 -11.83 -9.88 52.30
C GLY A 822 -12.68 -8.85 51.51
N PRO A 823 -13.56 -8.08 52.18
CA PRO A 823 -14.38 -7.06 51.53
C PRO A 823 -13.50 -5.92 50.97
N PRO A 824 -13.95 -5.24 49.89
CA PRO A 824 -13.27 -4.05 49.38
C PRO A 824 -13.35 -2.95 50.45
N GLY A 825 -12.21 -2.55 50.99
CA GLY A 825 -12.17 -1.54 52.06
C GLY A 825 -11.06 -1.74 53.08
N LYS A 826 -9.82 -1.49 52.67
CA LYS A 826 -8.87 -0.83 53.56
C LYS A 826 -8.69 0.58 53.04
N ALA A 827 -8.70 1.58 53.93
CA ALA A 827 -8.41 2.95 53.56
C ALA A 827 -7.07 2.98 52.80
N LEU A 828 -7.11 3.40 51.54
CA LEU A 828 -5.91 3.67 50.75
C LEU A 828 -5.07 4.73 51.49
N PRO A 829 -3.73 4.69 51.40
CA PRO A 829 -2.88 5.73 51.97
C PRO A 829 -3.33 7.13 51.55
N ALA A 830 -2.96 8.15 52.32
CA ALA A 830 -3.05 9.53 51.83
C ALA A 830 -2.32 9.61 50.47
N GLU A 831 -3.01 10.13 49.46
CA GLU A 831 -2.58 10.14 48.06
C GLU A 831 -1.15 10.68 47.90
N GLU A 832 -0.81 11.74 48.63
CA GLU A 832 0.52 12.37 48.64
C GLU A 832 1.66 11.43 49.07
N ALA A 833 1.45 10.62 50.12
CA ALA A 833 2.49 9.71 50.63
C ALA A 833 2.77 8.54 49.68
N GLN A 834 1.75 8.10 48.94
CA GLN A 834 1.92 7.05 47.92
C GLN A 834 2.61 7.59 46.66
N VAL A 835 2.34 8.84 46.29
CA VAL A 835 3.03 9.53 45.20
C VAL A 835 4.51 9.72 45.52
N GLU A 836 4.85 10.13 46.73
CA GLU A 836 6.24 10.28 47.18
C GLU A 836 6.98 8.93 47.18
N ALA A 837 6.39 7.89 47.77
CA ALA A 837 6.98 6.55 47.79
C ALA A 837 7.18 5.94 46.40
N TYR A 838 6.22 6.14 45.49
CA TYR A 838 6.35 5.67 44.11
C TYR A 838 7.43 6.44 43.33
N SER A 839 7.51 7.76 43.54
CA SER A 839 8.54 8.60 42.92
C SER A 839 9.93 8.27 43.44
N GLU A 840 10.06 7.98 44.74
CA GLU A 840 11.31 7.53 45.36
C GLU A 840 11.75 6.16 44.82
N ALA A 841 10.83 5.20 44.73
CA ALA A 841 11.14 3.84 44.28
C ALA A 841 11.50 3.74 42.79
N LEU A 842 10.91 4.58 41.92
CA LEU A 842 11.08 4.49 40.47
C LEU A 842 11.85 5.65 39.84
N GLY A 843 12.18 6.70 40.58
CA GLY A 843 12.78 7.93 40.07
C GLY A 843 14.11 7.72 39.34
N GLU A 844 14.98 6.88 39.86
CA GLU A 844 16.26 6.56 39.22
C GLU A 844 16.11 5.62 38.00
N LEU A 845 14.97 4.92 37.90
CA LEU A 845 14.71 3.94 36.85
C LEU A 845 14.02 4.54 35.60
N VAL A 846 13.71 5.83 35.59
CA VAL A 846 12.95 6.51 34.53
C VAL A 846 13.63 6.45 33.17
N CYS A 847 14.94 6.70 33.08
CA CYS A 847 15.65 6.72 31.80
C CYS A 847 17.06 6.16 31.95
N ASP A 848 17.35 5.06 31.27
CA ASP A 848 18.67 4.40 31.32
C ASP A 848 19.04 3.73 29.98
N SER A 849 20.08 2.90 29.94
CA SER A 849 20.46 2.06 28.81
C SER A 849 20.29 0.56 29.10
N ALA A 850 20.10 -0.25 28.06
CA ALA A 850 20.06 -1.72 28.15
C ALA A 850 20.53 -2.36 26.82
N PRO A 851 21.01 -3.63 26.81
CA PRO A 851 21.41 -4.32 25.59
C PRO A 851 20.19 -4.82 24.79
N LEU A 852 19.52 -3.92 24.06
CA LEU A 852 18.26 -4.20 23.36
C LEU A 852 18.45 -5.08 22.11
N LEU A 853 19.65 -5.08 21.52
CA LEU A 853 19.95 -5.76 20.25
C LEU A 853 20.70 -7.10 20.38
N GLU A 854 21.12 -7.51 21.57
CA GLU A 854 21.91 -8.74 21.74
C GLU A 854 21.07 -10.03 21.60
N ALA A 855 21.65 -11.05 20.94
CA ALA A 855 20.99 -12.30 20.54
C ALA A 855 20.56 -13.25 21.68
N GLY A 856 20.55 -12.78 22.94
CA GLY A 856 20.15 -13.52 24.13
C GLY A 856 19.10 -12.83 25.00
N ALA A 857 18.64 -11.62 24.65
CA ALA A 857 17.55 -10.97 25.35
C ALA A 857 16.24 -11.77 25.12
N ALA A 858 15.53 -12.10 26.21
CA ALA A 858 14.29 -12.90 26.16
C ALA A 858 13.19 -12.28 25.25
N GLN A 859 13.30 -10.99 24.92
CA GLN A 859 12.46 -10.25 23.99
C GLN A 859 13.35 -9.45 23.02
N ARG A 860 13.63 -10.02 21.84
CA ARG A 860 14.38 -9.33 20.77
C ARG A 860 13.62 -8.09 20.32
N HIS A 861 14.33 -6.98 20.15
CA HIS A 861 13.74 -5.73 19.66
C HIS A 861 13.16 -5.88 18.25
N HIS A 862 11.94 -5.39 18.00
CA HIS A 862 11.23 -5.51 16.72
C HIS A 862 12.09 -5.03 15.55
N TYR A 863 12.68 -3.84 15.70
CA TYR A 863 13.49 -3.22 14.66
C TYR A 863 14.95 -3.70 14.60
N ALA A 864 15.33 -4.81 15.26
CA ALA A 864 16.72 -5.27 15.28
C ALA A 864 17.30 -5.47 13.87
N SER A 865 16.52 -6.08 12.97
CA SER A 865 16.93 -6.29 11.58
C SER A 865 17.05 -4.99 10.78
N GLN A 866 16.21 -3.98 11.01
CA GLN A 866 16.39 -2.65 10.41
C GLN A 866 17.64 -1.96 10.97
N ALA A 867 17.83 -1.99 12.28
CA ALA A 867 18.98 -1.39 12.95
C ALA A 867 20.29 -1.98 12.42
N GLU A 868 20.42 -3.32 12.41
CA GLU A 868 21.58 -4.03 11.84
C GLU A 868 21.88 -3.59 10.40
N ARG A 869 20.85 -3.51 9.54
CA ARG A 869 21.00 -3.07 8.14
C ARG A 869 21.35 -1.58 8.00
N GLY A 870 20.93 -0.75 8.95
CA GLY A 870 21.15 0.70 8.97
C GLY A 870 22.46 1.15 9.63
N ALA A 871 23.23 0.24 10.22
CA ALA A 871 24.40 0.55 11.04
C ALA A 871 25.43 1.45 10.34
N ASP A 872 25.81 1.10 9.12
CA ASP A 872 26.80 1.84 8.33
C ASP A 872 26.31 3.25 7.96
N ALA A 873 25.01 3.38 7.67
CA ALA A 873 24.40 4.66 7.32
C ALA A 873 24.31 5.58 8.55
N ALA A 874 23.94 5.04 9.71
CA ALA A 874 23.83 5.77 10.96
C ALA A 874 25.21 6.27 11.45
N ALA A 875 26.24 5.43 11.36
CA ALA A 875 27.61 5.79 11.75
C ALA A 875 28.17 6.99 10.94
N GLY A 876 27.72 7.15 9.68
CA GLY A 876 28.14 8.22 8.78
C GLY A 876 27.31 9.51 8.83
N ALA A 877 26.31 9.63 9.74
CA ALA A 877 25.34 10.72 9.74
C ALA A 877 25.44 11.66 10.97
N PRO A 878 26.19 12.77 10.91
CA PRO A 878 26.36 13.71 12.04
C PRO A 878 25.06 14.37 12.49
N ALA A 879 24.13 14.63 11.56
CA ALA A 879 22.84 15.25 11.85
C ALA A 879 21.93 14.35 12.69
N LEU A 880 21.86 13.06 12.32
CA LEU A 880 21.15 12.03 13.08
C LEU A 880 21.71 11.95 14.50
N ARG A 881 23.03 11.79 14.65
CA ARG A 881 23.68 11.73 15.97
C ARG A 881 23.37 12.95 16.83
N LYS A 882 23.39 14.15 16.25
CA LYS A 882 23.04 15.39 16.96
C LYS A 882 21.57 15.41 17.40
N ALA A 883 20.65 14.92 16.57
CA ALA A 883 19.24 14.82 16.90
C ALA A 883 19.01 13.82 18.05
N LEU A 884 19.57 12.62 17.97
CA LEU A 884 19.44 11.58 19.00
C LEU A 884 20.04 12.01 20.35
N MET A 885 21.17 12.71 20.34
CA MET A 885 21.74 13.29 21.57
C MET A 885 20.83 14.37 22.17
N ARG A 886 20.07 15.10 21.35
CA ARG A 886 19.07 16.07 21.82
C ARG A 886 17.89 15.35 22.46
N GLU A 887 17.39 14.28 21.84
CA GLU A 887 16.33 13.42 22.39
C GLU A 887 16.75 12.87 23.76
N LEU A 888 17.93 12.25 23.86
CA LEU A 888 18.44 11.71 25.12
C LEU A 888 18.55 12.77 26.22
N LYS A 889 19.01 13.97 25.86
CA LYS A 889 19.09 15.08 26.81
C LYS A 889 17.69 15.53 27.28
N GLY A 890 16.72 15.58 26.38
CA GLY A 890 15.33 15.92 26.71
C GLY A 890 14.70 14.89 27.64
N LEU A 891 14.84 13.60 27.32
CA LEU A 891 14.27 12.49 28.08
C LEU A 891 14.89 12.37 29.47
N ARG A 892 16.21 12.58 29.62
CA ARG A 892 16.88 12.62 30.94
C ARG A 892 16.61 13.90 31.74
N GLY A 893 16.03 14.93 31.12
CA GLY A 893 15.82 16.26 31.72
C GLY A 893 14.69 16.34 32.75
N GLY A 894 14.15 15.21 33.23
CA GLY A 894 13.07 15.16 34.22
C GLY A 894 11.68 15.50 33.66
N GLN A 895 11.50 15.46 32.34
CA GLN A 895 10.23 15.80 31.67
C GLN A 895 9.26 14.63 31.56
N LEU A 896 9.75 13.39 31.71
CA LEU A 896 8.94 12.19 31.59
C LEU A 896 7.93 12.09 32.75
N PRO A 897 6.66 11.74 32.48
CA PRO A 897 5.68 11.50 33.54
C PRO A 897 6.18 10.41 34.50
N LEU A 898 6.12 10.68 35.80
CA LEU A 898 6.38 9.72 36.87
C LEU A 898 5.36 9.96 37.98
N HIS A 899 4.25 9.23 37.92
CA HIS A 899 3.19 9.27 38.91
C HIS A 899 2.59 7.86 39.09
N PRO A 900 2.08 7.50 40.28
CA PRO A 900 1.30 6.26 40.48
C PRO A 900 0.17 6.06 39.47
N ASP A 901 -0.35 7.17 38.95
CA ASP A 901 -1.49 7.14 38.03
C ASP A 901 -1.07 6.96 36.57
N ALA A 902 0.12 7.45 36.19
CA ALA A 902 0.70 7.31 34.85
C ALA A 902 2.20 7.62 34.90
N ALA A 903 3.01 6.78 34.26
CA ALA A 903 4.46 6.91 34.21
C ALA A 903 5.03 6.46 32.86
N VAL A 904 6.18 7.01 32.49
CA VAL A 904 6.91 6.65 31.26
C VAL A 904 8.35 6.31 31.62
N PHE A 905 8.78 5.12 31.20
CA PHE A 905 10.14 4.62 31.37
C PHE A 905 10.80 4.41 30.01
N VAL A 906 12.09 4.69 29.93
CA VAL A 906 12.84 4.68 28.67
C VAL A 906 14.15 3.94 28.83
N ARG A 907 14.47 3.07 27.86
CA ARG A 907 15.80 2.49 27.68
C ARG A 907 16.28 2.77 26.26
N HIS A 908 17.51 3.23 26.10
CA HIS A 908 18.17 3.22 24.79
C HIS A 908 19.15 2.05 24.72
N ASP A 909 19.46 1.59 23.50
CA ASP A 909 20.47 0.54 23.34
C ASP A 909 21.87 1.05 23.76
N GLU A 910 22.64 0.19 24.41
CA GLU A 910 23.99 0.50 24.91
C GLU A 910 24.98 0.79 23.78
N ALA A 911 24.85 0.08 22.65
CA ALA A 911 25.71 0.28 21.49
C ALA A 911 25.16 1.35 20.55
N ARG A 912 23.85 1.63 20.59
CA ARG A 912 23.15 2.40 19.55
C ARG A 912 22.08 3.36 20.08
N LEU A 913 22.31 4.65 19.85
CA LEU A 913 21.35 5.71 20.22
C LEU A 913 20.16 5.86 19.27
N ASP A 914 20.07 5.09 18.19
CA ASP A 914 18.93 5.09 17.26
C ASP A 914 17.91 3.99 17.58
N THR A 915 18.15 3.18 18.60
CA THR A 915 17.25 2.10 19.06
C THR A 915 16.84 2.33 20.50
N TRP A 916 15.54 2.35 20.77
CA TRP A 916 14.98 2.65 22.08
C TRP A 916 13.79 1.74 22.39
N ARG A 917 13.55 1.50 23.67
CA ARG A 917 12.36 0.86 24.18
C ARG A 917 11.70 1.77 25.20
N LEU A 918 10.38 1.92 25.11
CA LEU A 918 9.55 2.68 26.04
C LEU A 918 8.64 1.71 26.78
N VAL A 919 8.45 1.94 28.08
CA VAL A 919 7.42 1.27 28.87
C VAL A 919 6.52 2.34 29.47
N LEU A 920 5.24 2.31 29.11
CA LEU A 920 4.23 3.25 29.57
C LEU A 920 3.32 2.54 30.56
N SER A 921 3.13 3.09 31.75
CA SER A 921 2.06 2.60 32.63
C SER A 921 0.72 3.14 32.15
N GLY A 922 -0.30 2.28 32.17
CA GLY A 922 -1.65 2.64 31.79
C GLY A 922 -2.28 3.63 32.77
N PRO A 923 -2.88 4.74 32.30
CA PRO A 923 -3.52 5.73 33.16
C PRO A 923 -4.64 5.14 34.02
N VAL A 924 -4.79 5.64 35.25
CA VAL A 924 -5.98 5.34 36.09
C VAL A 924 -7.27 5.79 35.43
N ASP A 925 -8.40 5.22 35.85
CA ASP A 925 -9.74 5.45 35.27
C ASP A 925 -9.89 5.05 33.79
N THR A 926 -8.91 4.31 33.27
CA THR A 926 -8.96 3.72 31.92
C THR A 926 -8.97 2.19 32.02
N PRO A 927 -9.40 1.47 30.97
CA PRO A 927 -9.26 0.01 30.95
C PRO A 927 -7.79 -0.48 30.90
N TYR A 928 -6.82 0.44 30.86
CA TYR A 928 -5.39 0.17 30.84
C TYR A 928 -4.72 0.27 32.22
N ALA A 929 -5.45 0.75 33.23
CA ALA A 929 -4.90 1.15 34.53
C ALA A 929 -3.88 0.16 35.09
N HIS A 930 -2.71 0.68 35.47
CA HIS A 930 -1.60 -0.05 36.09
C HIS A 930 -0.93 -1.16 35.24
N GLY A 931 -1.38 -1.39 34.00
CA GLY A 931 -0.66 -2.26 33.07
C GLY A 931 0.64 -1.61 32.60
N LEU A 932 1.68 -2.40 32.31
CA LEU A 932 2.91 -1.94 31.67
C LEU A 932 2.86 -2.27 30.17
N PHE A 933 2.85 -1.24 29.33
CA PHE A 933 2.74 -1.32 27.88
C PHE A 933 4.09 -1.00 27.24
N VAL A 934 4.62 -1.95 26.48
CA VAL A 934 5.98 -1.91 25.91
C VAL A 934 5.90 -1.46 24.45
N PHE A 935 6.79 -0.55 24.07
CA PHE A 935 6.93 -0.03 22.72
C PHE A 935 8.39 -0.03 22.28
N ASP A 936 8.68 -0.63 21.13
CA ASP A 936 9.97 -0.57 20.48
C ASP A 936 10.02 0.61 19.53
N VAL A 937 11.15 1.31 19.50
CA VAL A 937 11.32 2.55 18.76
C VAL A 937 12.65 2.51 17.99
N TYR A 938 12.59 2.86 16.72
CA TYR A 938 13.76 2.98 15.86
C TYR A 938 13.77 4.30 15.11
N ALA A 939 14.87 5.05 15.27
CA ALA A 939 15.12 6.26 14.51
C ALA A 939 15.86 5.90 13.20
N PRO A 940 15.21 6.01 12.04
CA PRO A 940 15.83 5.67 10.77
C PRO A 940 16.98 6.64 10.41
N PRO A 941 17.86 6.29 9.45
CA PRO A 941 18.98 7.15 9.04
C PRO A 941 18.58 8.57 8.61
N GLU A 942 17.35 8.74 8.13
CA GLU A 942 16.78 10.02 7.70
C GLU A 942 16.25 10.90 8.86
N TYR A 943 16.15 10.35 10.08
CA TYR A 943 15.68 11.07 11.27
C TYR A 943 16.58 12.29 11.60
N PRO A 944 16.02 13.44 11.98
CA PRO A 944 14.62 13.71 12.30
C PRO A 944 13.78 14.20 11.10
N SER A 945 14.26 14.07 9.86
CA SER A 945 13.53 14.55 8.68
C SER A 945 12.22 13.79 8.45
N ILE A 946 12.17 12.55 8.92
CA ILE A 946 10.99 11.68 8.98
C ILE A 946 10.79 11.24 10.44
N PRO A 947 9.55 10.86 10.84
CA PRO A 947 9.27 10.37 12.19
C PRO A 947 10.06 9.09 12.52
N PRO A 948 10.22 8.76 13.81
CA PRO A 948 10.71 7.47 14.23
C PRO A 948 9.68 6.37 13.91
N LEU A 949 10.14 5.14 13.74
CA LEU A 949 9.27 3.96 13.69
C LEU A 949 8.95 3.51 15.11
N VAL A 950 7.70 3.17 15.38
CA VAL A 950 7.22 2.75 16.70
C VAL A 950 6.36 1.51 16.57
N HIS A 951 6.71 0.46 17.31
CA HIS A 951 6.00 -0.81 17.36
C HIS A 951 5.52 -1.08 18.79
N PHE A 952 4.28 -1.51 18.94
CA PHE A 952 3.67 -1.90 20.21
C PHE A 952 3.90 -3.40 20.47
N GLU A 953 4.63 -3.73 21.53
CA GLU A 953 5.05 -5.11 21.84
C GLU A 953 4.04 -5.88 22.71
N THR A 954 3.26 -5.20 23.56
CA THR A 954 2.33 -5.83 24.51
C THR A 954 1.04 -6.29 23.83
N THR A 955 1.15 -7.13 22.79
CA THR A 955 0.04 -7.55 21.93
C THR A 955 -0.51 -8.95 22.25
N GLY A 956 -0.01 -9.60 23.32
CA GLY A 956 -0.37 -10.97 23.66
C GLY A 956 0.15 -12.02 22.66
N GLY A 957 1.31 -11.77 22.05
CA GLY A 957 1.77 -12.60 20.91
C GLY A 957 0.98 -12.30 19.63
N GLY A 958 0.50 -11.06 19.54
CA GLY A 958 -0.29 -10.48 18.47
C GLY A 958 -1.78 -10.84 18.45
N THR A 959 -2.33 -11.47 19.48
CA THR A 959 -3.76 -11.82 19.53
C THR A 959 -4.64 -10.67 19.95
N VAL A 960 -4.05 -9.63 20.53
CA VAL A 960 -4.81 -8.59 21.21
C VAL A 960 -4.65 -7.25 20.51
N LYS A 961 -5.77 -6.76 19.98
CA LYS A 961 -5.94 -5.35 19.63
C LYS A 961 -6.30 -4.56 20.89
N PHE A 962 -5.33 -3.86 21.47
CA PHE A 962 -5.50 -3.12 22.74
C PHE A 962 -6.24 -1.78 22.57
N ASN A 963 -6.29 -1.24 21.35
CA ASN A 963 -6.97 0.01 21.05
C ASN A 963 -7.25 0.07 19.53
N PRO A 964 -8.23 0.85 19.03
CA PRO A 964 -8.35 1.11 17.60
C PRO A 964 -7.05 1.57 16.95
N ASN A 965 -6.20 2.27 17.70
CA ASN A 965 -4.87 2.74 17.28
C ASN A 965 -3.68 1.86 17.72
N LEU A 966 -3.91 0.77 18.46
CA LEU A 966 -2.89 -0.23 18.84
C LEU A 966 -3.29 -1.59 18.30
N TYR A 967 -2.75 -1.91 17.12
CA TYR A 967 -3.13 -3.07 16.37
C TYR A 967 -2.55 -4.34 16.99
N ALA A 968 -3.18 -5.47 16.68
CA ALA A 968 -2.71 -6.77 17.14
C ALA A 968 -1.37 -7.16 16.50
N ASP A 969 -1.03 -6.63 15.33
CA ASP A 969 0.30 -6.77 14.71
C ASP A 969 1.36 -5.81 15.30
N GLY A 970 1.00 -4.99 16.30
CA GLY A 970 1.89 -4.03 16.94
C GLY A 970 1.93 -2.66 16.27
N LYS A 971 1.21 -2.43 15.16
CA LYS A 971 1.17 -1.10 14.54
C LYS A 971 0.56 -0.05 15.47
N VAL A 972 1.23 1.09 15.58
CA VAL A 972 0.76 2.27 16.31
C VAL A 972 0.26 3.33 15.33
N CYS A 973 -1.02 3.73 15.45
CA CYS A 973 -1.63 4.78 14.65
C CYS A 973 -1.62 6.13 15.41
N LEU A 974 -0.78 7.06 14.96
CA LEU A 974 -0.68 8.40 15.50
C LEU A 974 -0.32 9.39 14.38
N SER A 975 -0.98 10.54 14.32
CA SER A 975 -0.72 11.57 13.31
C SER A 975 0.72 12.08 13.35
N LEU A 976 1.29 12.20 14.56
CA LEU A 976 2.69 12.56 14.79
C LEU A 976 3.68 11.55 14.20
N LEU A 977 3.27 10.29 14.02
CA LEU A 977 4.09 9.25 13.38
C LEU A 977 3.80 9.12 11.88
N GLY A 978 2.88 9.94 11.35
CA GLY A 978 2.40 9.83 9.98
C GLY A 978 1.66 8.53 9.71
N THR A 979 1.10 7.86 10.74
CA THR A 979 0.39 6.57 10.64
C THR A 979 -1.12 6.69 10.87
N PHE A 980 -1.63 7.91 11.05
CA PHE A 980 -3.04 8.25 11.16
C PHE A 980 -3.32 9.60 10.50
N ASN A 981 -4.50 9.77 9.90
CA ASN A 981 -4.84 11.00 9.17
C ASN A 981 -5.09 12.15 10.13
N SER A 982 -4.58 13.33 9.80
CA SER A 982 -5.01 14.57 10.43
C SER A 982 -5.18 15.66 9.38
N ALA A 983 -6.31 16.37 9.45
CA ALA A 983 -6.57 17.53 8.63
C ALA A 983 -5.68 18.74 9.00
N ASN A 984 -5.02 18.68 10.17
CA ASN A 984 -4.22 19.77 10.71
C ASN A 984 -2.72 19.47 10.57
N ALA A 985 -2.03 20.26 9.75
CA ALA A 985 -0.60 20.09 9.49
C ALA A 985 0.28 20.18 10.75
N THR A 986 -0.18 20.87 11.82
CA THR A 986 0.58 20.98 13.07
C THR A 986 0.57 19.72 13.93
N GLU A 987 -0.29 18.76 13.61
CA GLU A 987 -0.38 17.46 14.31
C GLU A 987 0.52 16.40 13.67
N LYS A 988 1.10 16.70 12.50
CA LYS A 988 2.06 15.83 11.80
C LYS A 988 3.47 16.02 12.34
N TRP A 989 4.35 15.07 12.02
CA TRP A 989 5.77 15.15 12.35
C TRP A 989 6.41 16.42 11.77
N ASP A 990 6.99 17.24 12.64
CA ASP A 990 7.82 18.39 12.28
C ASP A 990 9.27 18.15 12.77
N PRO A 991 10.24 17.99 11.85
CA PRO A 991 11.65 17.78 12.19
C PRO A 991 12.27 18.84 13.11
N ALA A 992 11.67 20.02 13.21
CA ALA A 992 12.17 21.14 14.01
C ALA A 992 11.69 21.09 15.47
N VAL A 993 10.51 20.55 15.73
CA VAL A 993 9.86 20.63 17.06
C VAL A 993 9.36 19.30 17.61
N SER A 994 9.16 18.28 16.77
CA SER A 994 8.69 16.96 17.21
C SER A 994 9.78 16.18 17.95
N THR A 995 9.39 15.44 18.99
CA THR A 995 10.30 14.70 19.89
C THR A 995 9.74 13.33 20.29
N LEU A 996 10.61 12.42 20.75
CA LEU A 996 10.20 11.13 21.31
C LEU A 996 9.34 11.29 22.57
N PHE A 997 9.60 12.33 23.36
CA PHE A 997 8.76 12.69 24.50
C PHE A 997 7.30 12.95 24.08
N GLN A 998 7.08 13.76 23.04
CA GLN A 998 5.74 14.04 22.53
C GLN A 998 5.04 12.79 21.99
N VAL A 999 5.79 11.87 21.37
CA VAL A 999 5.25 10.57 20.95
C VAL A 999 4.73 9.79 22.16
N ALA A 1000 5.57 9.63 23.21
CA ALA A 1000 5.18 8.89 24.41
C ALA A 1000 3.95 9.50 25.12
N VAL A 1001 3.93 10.83 25.27
CA VAL A 1001 2.80 11.52 25.90
C VAL A 1001 1.54 11.42 25.04
N SER A 1002 1.66 11.52 23.71
CA SER A 1002 0.50 11.38 22.80
C SER A 1002 -0.11 9.99 22.86
N ILE A 1003 0.71 8.93 23.00
CA ILE A 1003 0.21 7.58 23.23
C ILE A 1003 -0.60 7.53 24.54
N GLN A 1004 -0.06 8.06 25.65
CA GLN A 1004 -0.81 8.07 26.91
C GLN A 1004 -2.10 8.90 26.84
N SER A 1005 -2.08 10.08 26.20
CA SER A 1005 -3.20 11.02 26.25
C SER A 1005 -4.27 10.81 25.19
N GLN A 1006 -3.93 10.21 24.04
CA GLN A 1006 -4.86 10.04 22.91
C GLN A 1006 -5.26 8.58 22.68
N ILE A 1007 -4.42 7.62 23.10
CA ILE A 1007 -4.65 6.20 22.86
C ILE A 1007 -5.09 5.52 24.16
N LEU A 1008 -4.35 5.69 25.25
CA LEU A 1008 -4.66 5.03 26.53
C LEU A 1008 -5.75 5.80 27.31
N VAL A 1009 -6.94 5.93 26.73
CA VAL A 1009 -8.05 6.78 27.21
C VAL A 1009 -9.19 5.98 27.89
N PRO A 1010 -10.09 6.62 28.66
CA PRO A 1010 -11.20 5.95 29.36
C PRO A 1010 -12.22 5.26 28.44
N HIS A 1011 -12.42 5.79 27.23
CA HIS A 1011 -13.39 5.29 26.25
C HIS A 1011 -12.75 4.98 24.89
N PRO A 1012 -11.87 3.96 24.82
CA PRO A 1012 -11.12 3.62 23.61
C PRO A 1012 -11.96 3.33 22.38
N CYS A 1013 -13.21 2.91 22.52
CA CYS A 1013 -14.08 2.64 21.39
C CYS A 1013 -14.33 3.89 20.53
N GLN A 1014 -14.21 5.10 21.10
CA GLN A 1014 -14.39 6.36 20.38
C GLN A 1014 -13.23 6.67 19.43
N ASN A 1015 -12.07 6.02 19.60
CA ASN A 1015 -10.94 6.14 18.68
C ASN A 1015 -11.19 5.38 17.36
N GLU A 1016 -12.26 4.61 17.26
CA GLU A 1016 -12.65 3.91 16.04
C GLU A 1016 -13.31 4.88 15.05
N PRO A 1017 -12.90 4.93 13.78
CA PRO A 1017 -13.52 5.80 12.78
C PRO A 1017 -15.04 5.56 12.68
N GLY A 1018 -15.81 6.64 12.83
CA GLY A 1018 -17.28 6.61 12.81
C GLY A 1018 -17.94 6.34 14.17
N TYR A 1019 -17.17 6.19 15.24
CA TYR A 1019 -17.65 5.99 16.62
C TYR A 1019 -17.44 7.22 17.50
N GLU A 1020 -17.05 8.37 16.92
CA GLU A 1020 -16.75 9.60 17.66
C GLU A 1020 -17.97 10.12 18.44
N GLY A 1021 -19.18 9.81 17.97
CA GLY A 1021 -20.45 10.16 18.62
C GLY A 1021 -20.99 9.12 19.60
N VAL A 1022 -20.31 7.99 19.82
CA VAL A 1022 -20.77 6.94 20.73
C VAL A 1022 -20.68 7.44 22.17
N ALA A 1023 -21.77 7.32 22.92
CA ALA A 1023 -21.82 7.74 24.31
C ALA A 1023 -20.82 6.93 25.17
N PRO A 1024 -20.07 7.59 26.08
CA PRO A 1024 -19.12 6.94 26.99
C PRO A 1024 -19.67 5.74 27.76
N ASP A 1025 -20.94 5.78 28.12
CA ASP A 1025 -21.69 4.78 28.88
C ASP A 1025 -22.59 3.91 28.00
N SER A 1026 -22.34 3.86 26.69
CA SER A 1026 -23.03 2.92 25.79
C SER A 1026 -22.71 1.45 26.13
N ALA A 1027 -23.58 0.54 25.68
CA ALA A 1027 -23.30 -0.90 25.81
C ALA A 1027 -22.03 -1.28 25.04
N GLU A 1028 -21.82 -0.68 23.86
CA GLU A 1028 -20.63 -0.85 23.03
C GLU A 1028 -19.35 -0.46 23.78
N SER A 1029 -19.33 0.71 24.42
CA SER A 1029 -18.19 1.20 25.21
C SER A 1029 -17.89 0.28 26.40
N ARG A 1030 -18.92 -0.11 27.16
CA ARG A 1030 -18.77 -1.04 28.29
C ARG A 1030 -18.21 -2.39 27.87
N GLU A 1031 -18.74 -2.95 26.78
CA GLU A 1031 -18.30 -4.23 26.25
C GLU A 1031 -16.84 -4.17 25.77
N TYR A 1032 -16.46 -3.08 25.10
CA TYR A 1032 -15.10 -2.84 24.67
C TYR A 1032 -14.14 -2.75 25.87
N ASN A 1033 -14.49 -1.94 26.88
CA ASN A 1033 -13.72 -1.79 28.11
C ASN A 1033 -13.60 -3.10 28.89
N ALA A 1034 -14.67 -3.90 28.96
CA ALA A 1034 -14.66 -5.20 29.63
C ALA A 1034 -13.70 -6.20 28.97
N LYS A 1035 -13.44 -6.11 27.66
CA LYS A 1035 -12.39 -6.91 27.03
C LYS A 1035 -11.00 -6.37 27.34
N LEU A 1036 -10.81 -5.06 27.17
CA LEU A 1036 -9.52 -4.43 27.38
C LEU A 1036 -8.99 -4.60 28.80
N ARG A 1037 -9.85 -4.44 29.82
CA ARG A 1037 -9.49 -4.68 31.23
C ARG A 1037 -8.97 -6.10 31.44
N LEU A 1038 -9.63 -7.12 30.85
CA LEU A 1038 -9.17 -8.50 30.91
C LEU A 1038 -7.81 -8.68 30.21
N TYR A 1039 -7.63 -8.05 29.04
CA TYR A 1039 -6.35 -8.08 28.33
C TYR A 1039 -5.23 -7.38 29.12
N THR A 1040 -5.52 -6.25 29.76
CA THR A 1040 -4.58 -5.53 30.62
C THR A 1040 -4.13 -6.42 31.78
N MET A 1041 -5.06 -7.07 32.48
CA MET A 1041 -4.75 -8.00 33.57
C MET A 1041 -3.83 -9.14 33.11
N ARG A 1042 -4.04 -9.67 31.90
CA ARG A 1042 -3.35 -10.86 31.41
C ARG A 1042 -2.00 -10.56 30.75
N HIS A 1043 -1.95 -9.55 29.89
CA HIS A 1043 -0.78 -9.30 29.06
C HIS A 1043 0.07 -8.14 29.59
N ALA A 1044 -0.56 -7.06 30.07
CA ALA A 1044 0.16 -5.88 30.56
C ALA A 1044 0.53 -5.98 32.06
N MET A 1045 -0.14 -6.83 32.84
CA MET A 1045 0.20 -7.09 34.25
C MET A 1045 0.84 -8.47 34.43
N LEU A 1046 0.08 -9.56 34.24
CA LEU A 1046 0.62 -10.93 34.40
C LEU A 1046 1.77 -11.23 33.44
N GLY A 1047 1.65 -10.82 32.18
CA GLY A 1047 2.72 -10.95 31.19
C GLY A 1047 4.01 -10.27 31.65
N ALA A 1048 3.91 -9.02 32.11
CA ALA A 1048 5.05 -8.25 32.62
C ALA A 1048 5.61 -8.81 33.94
N LEU A 1049 4.81 -9.49 34.77
CA LEU A 1049 5.29 -10.16 35.99
C LEU A 1049 5.99 -11.49 35.68
N ARG A 1050 5.48 -12.27 34.72
CA ARG A 1050 6.03 -13.58 34.35
C ARG A 1050 7.27 -13.47 33.47
N SER A 1051 7.26 -12.52 32.54
CA SER A 1051 8.29 -12.27 31.56
C SER A 1051 8.49 -10.74 31.46
N PRO A 1052 9.18 -10.14 32.44
CA PRO A 1052 9.39 -8.70 32.47
C PRO A 1052 10.07 -8.20 31.19
N PRO A 1053 9.76 -6.97 30.74
CA PRO A 1053 10.36 -6.43 29.53
C PRO A 1053 11.88 -6.31 29.72
N ALA A 1054 12.64 -6.79 28.73
CA ALA A 1054 14.10 -6.80 28.84
C ALA A 1054 14.66 -5.38 29.06
N GLY A 1055 15.46 -5.20 30.12
CA GLY A 1055 15.99 -3.91 30.57
C GLY A 1055 15.06 -3.11 31.50
N PHE A 1056 13.89 -3.66 31.83
CA PHE A 1056 12.88 -3.06 32.70
C PHE A 1056 12.46 -4.01 33.83
N GLU A 1057 13.25 -5.02 34.15
CA GLU A 1057 12.99 -6.00 35.21
C GLU A 1057 12.77 -5.30 36.56
N ASP A 1058 13.66 -4.36 36.90
CA ASP A 1058 13.58 -3.57 38.13
C ASP A 1058 12.38 -2.62 38.13
N VAL A 1059 12.05 -2.03 36.97
CA VAL A 1059 10.87 -1.18 36.80
C VAL A 1059 9.60 -1.98 37.05
N ALA A 1060 9.47 -3.15 36.43
CA ALA A 1060 8.30 -4.02 36.60
C ALA A 1060 8.16 -4.46 38.06
N ALA A 1061 9.24 -4.92 38.69
CA ALA A 1061 9.23 -5.32 40.09
C ALA A 1061 8.82 -4.17 41.02
N ALA A 1062 9.44 -2.99 40.88
CA ALA A 1062 9.16 -1.82 41.71
C ALA A 1062 7.75 -1.26 41.48
N HIS A 1063 7.29 -1.20 40.22
CA HIS A 1063 5.96 -0.72 39.85
C HIS A 1063 4.86 -1.59 40.49
N PHE A 1064 4.93 -2.91 40.28
CA PHE A 1064 3.91 -3.83 40.79
C PHE A 1064 3.96 -3.99 42.31
N ALA A 1065 5.13 -3.89 42.94
CA ALA A 1065 5.25 -3.87 44.39
C ALA A 1065 4.62 -2.61 45.00
N SER A 1066 4.89 -1.44 44.42
CA SER A 1066 4.42 -0.14 44.92
C SER A 1066 2.91 0.06 44.73
N LEU A 1067 2.33 -0.54 43.69
CA LEU A 1067 0.91 -0.43 43.35
C LEU A 1067 0.09 -1.69 43.70
N ARG A 1068 0.68 -2.68 44.38
CA ARG A 1068 0.05 -3.98 44.67
C ARG A 1068 -1.41 -3.89 45.09
N ASP A 1069 -1.69 -3.09 46.12
CA ASP A 1069 -3.04 -3.02 46.70
C ASP A 1069 -4.01 -2.26 45.79
N ARG A 1070 -3.56 -1.18 45.13
CA ARG A 1070 -4.34 -0.46 44.11
C ARG A 1070 -4.72 -1.37 42.94
N ILE A 1071 -3.78 -2.18 42.45
CA ILE A 1071 -4.01 -3.13 41.36
C ILE A 1071 -5.07 -4.16 41.74
N LEU A 1072 -4.96 -4.75 42.93
CA LEU A 1072 -5.93 -5.73 43.40
C LEU A 1072 -7.32 -5.13 43.57
N ASP A 1073 -7.42 -3.92 44.10
CA ASP A 1073 -8.71 -3.23 44.27
C ASP A 1073 -9.33 -2.86 42.92
N THR A 1074 -8.55 -2.32 41.98
CA THR A 1074 -8.99 -2.04 40.60
C THR A 1074 -9.49 -3.31 39.90
N CYS A 1075 -8.72 -4.42 39.98
CA CYS A 1075 -9.09 -5.69 39.34
C CYS A 1075 -10.34 -6.33 39.97
N ARG A 1076 -10.54 -6.18 41.28
CA ARG A 1076 -11.78 -6.61 41.96
C ARG A 1076 -12.99 -5.81 41.46
N GLY A 1077 -12.84 -4.50 41.30
CA GLY A 1077 -13.86 -3.64 40.70
C GLY A 1077 -14.21 -4.09 39.28
N TRP A 1078 -13.20 -4.37 38.45
CA TRP A 1078 -13.42 -4.87 37.09
C TRP A 1078 -14.11 -6.23 37.05
N LEU A 1079 -13.76 -7.14 37.97
CA LEU A 1079 -14.43 -8.43 38.11
C LEU A 1079 -15.92 -8.27 38.51
N ALA A 1080 -16.24 -7.32 39.39
CA ALA A 1080 -17.61 -7.05 39.80
C ALA A 1080 -18.47 -6.49 38.65
N GLU A 1081 -17.87 -5.71 37.76
CA GLU A 1081 -18.50 -5.16 36.55
C GLU A 1081 -18.43 -6.10 35.33
N ALA A 1082 -17.75 -7.23 35.44
CA ALA A 1082 -17.49 -8.10 34.31
C ALA A 1082 -18.79 -8.76 33.79
N PRO A 1083 -19.01 -8.78 32.46
CA PRO A 1083 -20.07 -9.57 31.85
C PRO A 1083 -19.99 -11.05 32.24
N ASP A 1084 -21.15 -11.71 32.37
CA ASP A 1084 -21.23 -13.11 32.82
C ASP A 1084 -20.40 -14.08 31.96
N ASP A 1085 -20.23 -13.80 30.67
CA ASP A 1085 -19.41 -14.60 29.76
C ASP A 1085 -17.90 -14.44 29.98
N LEU A 1086 -17.44 -13.29 30.47
CA LEU A 1086 -16.04 -13.01 30.75
C LEU A 1086 -15.65 -13.27 32.21
N ARG A 1087 -16.61 -13.27 33.13
CA ARG A 1087 -16.39 -13.41 34.58
C ARG A 1087 -15.46 -14.58 34.97
N PRO A 1088 -15.58 -15.80 34.40
CA PRO A 1088 -14.64 -16.88 34.71
C PRO A 1088 -13.18 -16.56 34.35
N ARG A 1089 -12.96 -15.84 33.24
CA ARG A 1089 -11.61 -15.43 32.79
C ARG A 1089 -11.04 -14.33 33.68
N TYR A 1090 -11.87 -13.40 34.13
CA TYR A 1090 -11.50 -12.40 35.14
C TYR A 1090 -11.06 -13.04 36.45
N LEU A 1091 -11.83 -14.04 36.93
CA LEU A 1091 -11.49 -14.77 38.15
C LEU A 1091 -10.14 -15.47 38.04
N ALA A 1092 -9.92 -16.19 36.93
CA ALA A 1092 -8.65 -16.85 36.69
C ALA A 1092 -7.48 -15.85 36.64
N ALA A 1093 -7.65 -14.72 35.93
CA ALA A 1093 -6.64 -13.67 35.85
C ALA A 1093 -6.35 -13.02 37.21
N LEU A 1094 -7.39 -12.72 38.00
CA LEU A 1094 -7.24 -12.13 39.34
C LEU A 1094 -6.52 -13.09 40.31
N ALA A 1095 -6.88 -14.38 40.30
CA ALA A 1095 -6.23 -15.38 41.14
C ALA A 1095 -4.74 -15.53 40.79
N GLN A 1096 -4.42 -15.56 39.50
CA GLN A 1096 -3.04 -15.59 39.04
C GLN A 1096 -2.27 -14.31 39.41
N LEU A 1097 -2.90 -13.14 39.28
CA LEU A 1097 -2.29 -11.86 39.67
C LEU A 1097 -1.99 -11.82 41.15
N HIS A 1098 -2.94 -12.23 41.99
CA HIS A 1098 -2.75 -12.27 43.42
C HIS A 1098 -1.58 -13.16 43.84
N ALA A 1099 -1.38 -14.28 43.15
CA ALA A 1099 -0.25 -15.19 43.38
C ALA A 1099 1.09 -14.65 42.85
N ALA A 1100 1.08 -13.88 41.75
CA ALA A 1100 2.29 -13.39 41.10
C ALA A 1100 2.79 -12.03 41.63
N LEU A 1101 1.91 -11.21 42.21
CA LEU A 1101 2.28 -9.88 42.69
C LEU A 1101 3.28 -9.97 43.86
N PRO A 1102 4.41 -9.24 43.80
CA PRO A 1102 5.43 -9.28 44.84
C PRO A 1102 4.88 -8.78 46.19
N PRO A 1103 5.37 -9.31 47.32
CA PRO A 1103 5.04 -8.81 48.65
C PRO A 1103 5.56 -7.37 48.84
N ARG A 1104 4.95 -6.61 49.77
CA ARG A 1104 5.44 -5.26 50.10
C ARG A 1104 6.91 -5.31 50.52
N PRO A 1105 7.74 -4.31 50.16
CA PRO A 1105 9.12 -4.24 50.64
C PRO A 1105 9.17 -4.15 52.17
N ASP A 1106 10.01 -4.98 52.79
CA ASP A 1106 10.21 -5.04 54.25
C ASP A 1106 10.73 -3.69 54.78
N GLY A 1107 9.93 -3.02 55.63
CA GLY A 1107 10.27 -1.73 56.23
C GLY A 1107 9.26 -0.61 55.97
N ALA A 1108 8.30 -0.77 55.06
CA ALA A 1108 7.19 0.17 54.92
C ALA A 1108 6.27 0.08 56.14
N PRO A 1109 5.94 1.20 56.84
CA PRO A 1109 5.15 1.15 58.06
C PRO A 1109 3.77 0.52 57.77
N PRO A 1110 3.22 -0.30 58.68
CA PRO A 1110 1.84 -0.74 58.55
C PRO A 1110 0.96 0.51 58.53
N LEU A 1111 0.14 0.66 57.48
CA LEU A 1111 -0.86 1.73 57.39
C LEU A 1111 -1.76 1.63 58.61
N ARG A 1112 -1.53 2.52 59.58
CA ARG A 1112 -2.36 2.58 60.79
C ARG A 1112 -3.67 3.29 60.43
N PRO A 1113 -4.82 2.74 60.83
CA PRO A 1113 -6.07 3.47 60.77
C PRO A 1113 -6.01 4.62 61.79
N HIS A 1114 -6.14 5.87 61.33
CA HIS A 1114 -6.50 6.97 62.22
C HIS A 1114 -8.02 6.96 62.38
N THR A 1115 -8.43 6.72 63.62
CA THR A 1115 -9.81 6.75 64.15
C THR A 1115 -10.54 8.04 63.87
#